data_AF-A0A8T5MS07-F1
#
_entry.id   AF-A0A8T5MS07-F1
#
_cell.length_a   1.000
_cell.length_b   1.000
_cell.length_c   1.000
_cell.angle_alpha   90.00
_cell.angle_beta   90.00
_cell.angle_gamma   90.00
#
_symmetry.space_group_name_H-M   'P 1'
#
loop_
_entity.id
_entity.type
_entity.pdbx_description
1 polymer ?
#
loop_
_entity_poly.entity_id
_entity_poly.type
_entity_poly.pdbx_seq_one_letter_code
_entity_poly.pdbx_strand_id
1 'polypeptide(L)'
;MASPKRIKKIKFGLLSPQEIRKMSVTKIITADTYDDDGYPIEMGLMDPRLGVIDPGLRCRTCGGRPGECPGHFGHIELVAPVVHVGFAKLVRKILRATCRKCGYLLLEESIKKSYLDQIKLLNKLGQPSGEIVKSVFRDAIKVSFCPYCEETQRDIKFEQPTSYVEDGHKLMPADIRDRFERIPDEDIEVFGMDSKNARPEWTIFRVLPVPPVTTRPSITLESGQRSEDDLTHKLVDIIRINQRFQENREAGAPQLIIEDLWELLQYHVTTFLDNEVSGVPPARHRSGRPLKSLSQRLKGKEGRFRGSLSGKRVNFSARTVISPDPNLSISEVGVPIEVAKELTITMNATPRNLEECREYVRRGPNNHPGANYVKRADGRRVKIIDENREELAELLEPGWKVDRQLKDGDIVLFNRQPSLHRMSIMAHEVKVMPYKTFRINPAVCPPYNADFDGDEMNLHVPQTEEARAEAKILMKVEENILSPRFGGPIIGGIHDHISGMFLLTRGKVTLDKNTALESLKKSDIKDLSKPAGYGNGKPYWTGKQIFSQLLPKGLDLTYRAKMCENCEICKREECEKDAYVVIRDGKLLCGAVDEVAIGAFAGQILDRIIKEYGVVEARKFLDNATRLAIRMIMRIGFSFGIDDEDIPCEAQEQIHDIIMNAEDRVKRLIEAYEAGELDSLPGRTLDETLEMKIMQELGKARNQAGDIAGHHLGMDNSAVVMAISGARGSMLNLTQMAACVGQQSVRGERIQRGYSERTLPHFDEGDLGADAHGFVKSSYKKGLSPIEFFFHAMGGREGLVDTAVRTSQSGYLQRRLINALQDLEVKYDGTVRETRGLIVQFVYGDDGVDPSKSDYGKSVNVRRIIQNVTGEVMEG
;
A
#
# COMPACT_ATOMS: atom_id res chain seq x y z
N MET A 1 10.88 23.67 30.62
CA MET A 1 11.22 22.31 30.11
C MET A 1 12.36 22.45 29.13
N ALA A 2 13.48 21.76 29.33
CA ALA A 2 14.53 21.72 28.32
C ALA A 2 13.95 21.18 27.02
N SER A 3 14.15 21.89 25.90
CA SER A 3 13.73 21.43 24.58
C SER A 3 14.25 20.00 24.37
N PRO A 4 13.42 19.04 23.97
CA PRO A 4 13.85 17.67 23.78
C PRO A 4 14.99 17.63 22.75
N LYS A 5 16.12 17.00 23.11
CA LYS A 5 17.26 16.84 22.20
C LYS A 5 16.87 15.88 21.08
N ARG A 6 17.15 16.24 19.82
CA ARG A 6 16.95 15.36 18.66
C ARG A 6 18.15 14.44 18.47
N ILE A 7 17.91 13.20 18.01
CA ILE A 7 18.98 12.25 17.68
C ILE A 7 19.60 12.66 16.35
N LYS A 8 20.89 13.06 16.37
CA LYS A 8 21.63 13.44 15.15
C LYS A 8 22.13 12.23 14.35
N LYS A 9 22.64 11.21 15.05
CA LYS A 9 23.21 9.99 14.45
C LYS A 9 23.17 8.83 15.44
N ILE A 10 23.10 7.61 14.92
CA ILE A 10 23.27 6.37 15.69
C ILE A 10 24.55 5.70 15.18
N LYS A 11 25.50 5.42 16.09
CA LYS A 11 26.74 4.72 15.77
C LYS A 11 26.61 3.28 16.26
N PHE A 12 26.53 2.33 15.34
CA PHE A 12 26.51 0.90 15.68
C PHE A 12 27.92 0.40 15.99
N GLY A 13 28.01 -0.61 16.85
CA GLY A 13 29.24 -1.24 17.30
C GLY A 13 28.98 -2.58 17.98
N LEU A 14 30.02 -3.20 18.52
CA LEU A 14 29.94 -4.38 19.36
C LEU A 14 30.09 -3.95 20.83
N LEU A 15 29.28 -4.53 21.73
CA LEU A 15 29.40 -4.24 23.15
C LEU A 15 30.60 -4.98 23.73
N SER A 16 31.53 -4.23 24.32
CA SER A 16 32.66 -4.82 25.02
C SER A 16 32.22 -5.49 26.33
N PRO A 17 32.95 -6.50 26.83
CA PRO A 17 32.68 -7.10 28.15
C PRO A 17 32.69 -6.09 29.29
N GLN A 18 33.52 -5.04 29.20
CA GLN A 18 33.59 -3.98 30.21
C GLN A 18 32.34 -3.10 30.19
N GLU A 19 31.85 -2.73 29.00
CA GLU A 19 30.61 -1.96 28.85
C GLU A 19 29.40 -2.75 29.32
N ILE A 20 29.32 -4.05 29.02
CA ILE A 20 28.22 -4.91 29.48
C ILE A 20 28.17 -4.95 31.01
N ARG A 21 29.32 -5.13 31.68
CA ARG A 21 29.40 -5.10 33.15
C ARG A 21 29.02 -3.73 33.72
N LYS A 22 29.49 -2.64 33.11
CA LYS A 22 29.17 -1.27 33.55
C LYS A 22 27.71 -0.90 33.35
N MET A 23 27.09 -1.38 32.27
CA MET A 23 25.67 -1.18 31.98
C MET A 23 24.78 -2.04 32.89
N SER A 24 25.31 -3.13 33.41
CA SER A 24 24.54 -4.07 34.22
C SER A 24 24.34 -3.58 35.65
N VAL A 25 23.11 -3.73 36.15
CA VAL A 25 22.75 -3.38 37.54
C VAL A 25 22.99 -4.51 38.53
N THR A 26 23.00 -5.75 38.07
CA THR A 26 23.21 -6.93 38.92
C THR A 26 23.72 -8.12 38.11
N LYS A 27 24.51 -8.97 38.75
CA LYS A 27 24.97 -10.25 38.20
C LYS A 27 23.89 -11.31 38.45
N ILE A 28 23.52 -12.05 37.41
CA ILE A 28 22.53 -13.13 37.51
C ILE A 28 23.27 -14.44 37.77
N ILE A 29 22.86 -15.14 38.83
CA ILE A 29 23.49 -16.38 39.28
C ILE A 29 22.46 -17.49 39.36
N THR A 30 21.26 -17.24 39.90
CA THR A 30 20.24 -18.27 40.12
C THR A 30 19.38 -18.48 38.87
N ALA A 31 19.09 -19.75 38.56
CA ALA A 31 18.27 -20.14 37.42
C ALA A 31 16.76 -20.05 37.73
N ASP A 32 16.38 -20.12 39.00
CA ASP A 32 14.97 -20.06 39.41
C ASP A 32 14.44 -18.63 39.36
N THR A 33 13.18 -18.48 38.99
CA THR A 33 12.56 -17.17 38.72
C THR A 33 11.82 -16.61 39.93
N TYR A 34 11.04 -17.45 40.63
CA TYR A 34 10.24 -17.09 41.80
C TYR A 34 10.45 -18.11 42.91
N ASP A 35 10.29 -17.68 44.15
CA ASP A 35 10.22 -18.56 45.31
C ASP A 35 8.84 -19.23 45.45
N ASP A 36 8.69 -20.13 46.42
CA ASP A 36 7.45 -20.87 46.68
C ASP A 36 6.28 -19.95 47.08
N ASP A 37 6.58 -18.75 47.59
CA ASP A 37 5.60 -17.70 47.95
C ASP A 37 5.23 -16.79 46.76
N GLY A 38 5.82 -17.02 45.58
CA GLY A 38 5.55 -16.30 44.34
C GLY A 38 6.26 -14.94 44.22
N TYR A 39 7.25 -14.65 45.07
CA TYR A 39 8.09 -13.46 44.99
C TYR A 39 9.33 -13.69 44.12
N PRO A 40 9.80 -12.65 43.39
CA PRO A 40 11.00 -12.78 42.59
C PRO A 40 12.26 -13.00 43.44
N ILE A 41 13.10 -13.96 43.04
CA ILE A 41 14.34 -14.31 43.74
C ILE A 41 15.43 -13.26 43.46
N GLU A 42 16.20 -12.88 44.49
CA GLU A 42 17.35 -11.99 44.35
C GLU A 42 18.48 -12.65 43.53
N MET A 43 19.16 -11.86 42.69
CA MET A 43 20.17 -12.36 41.74
C MET A 43 19.65 -13.42 40.75
N GLY A 44 18.33 -13.57 40.63
CA GLY A 44 17.64 -14.41 39.66
C GLY A 44 17.16 -13.64 38.44
N LEU A 45 16.57 -14.35 37.47
CA LEU A 45 16.16 -13.76 36.18
C LEU A 45 15.00 -12.75 36.29
N MET A 46 14.28 -12.73 37.40
CA MET A 46 13.17 -11.80 37.67
C MET A 46 13.52 -10.78 38.78
N ASP A 47 14.81 -10.60 39.10
CA ASP A 47 15.26 -9.66 40.14
C ASP A 47 14.64 -8.26 39.94
N PRO A 48 13.99 -7.66 40.96
CA PRO A 48 13.36 -6.34 40.86
C PRO A 48 14.30 -5.19 40.46
N ARG A 49 15.63 -5.38 40.55
CA ARG A 49 16.64 -4.46 40.04
C ARG A 49 16.62 -4.37 38.51
N LEU A 50 16.25 -5.45 37.81
CA LEU A 50 16.15 -5.51 36.35
C LEU A 50 14.89 -4.81 35.78
N GLY A 51 13.93 -4.48 36.65
CA GLY A 51 12.66 -3.87 36.31
C GLY A 51 11.50 -4.61 36.97
N VAL A 52 10.31 -4.01 36.91
CA VAL A 52 9.09 -4.56 37.51
C VAL A 52 7.95 -4.57 36.49
N ILE A 53 7.15 -5.63 36.54
CA ILE A 53 5.95 -5.82 35.72
C ILE A 53 4.69 -5.91 36.59
N ASP A 54 4.80 -6.43 37.81
CA ASP A 54 3.67 -6.55 38.72
C ASP A 54 3.27 -5.19 39.33
N PRO A 55 1.99 -4.76 39.26
CA PRO A 55 1.50 -3.45 39.73
C PRO A 55 1.85 -3.10 41.19
N GLY A 56 2.01 -4.11 42.06
CA GLY A 56 2.33 -3.94 43.48
C GLY A 56 3.81 -3.71 43.77
N LEU A 57 4.70 -3.91 42.80
CA LEU A 57 6.14 -3.82 43.00
C LEU A 57 6.70 -2.51 42.46
N ARG A 58 7.79 -2.04 43.09
CA ARG A 58 8.59 -0.90 42.60
C ARG A 58 9.98 -1.38 42.22
N CYS A 59 10.52 -0.81 41.16
CA CYS A 59 11.87 -1.15 40.75
C CYS A 59 12.88 -0.71 41.80
N ARG A 60 13.75 -1.62 42.23
CA ARG A 60 14.80 -1.31 43.22
C ARG A 60 15.92 -0.41 42.67
N THR A 61 16.04 -0.30 41.35
CA THR A 61 17.07 0.53 40.69
C THR A 61 16.60 1.96 40.43
N CYS A 62 15.42 2.15 39.83
CA CYS A 62 14.92 3.49 39.46
C CYS A 62 13.74 3.99 40.31
N GLY A 63 13.16 3.15 41.18
CA GLY A 63 11.97 3.50 41.99
C GLY A 63 10.66 3.59 41.21
N GLY A 64 10.71 3.48 39.88
CA GLY A 64 9.54 3.57 38.99
C GLY A 64 8.56 2.41 39.17
N ARG A 65 7.28 2.70 38.94
CA ARG A 65 6.20 1.71 38.87
C ARG A 65 6.18 1.02 37.49
N PRO A 66 5.45 -0.10 37.32
CA PRO A 66 5.22 -0.67 36.00
C PRO A 66 4.64 0.37 35.04
N GLY A 67 5.21 0.48 33.83
CA GLY A 67 4.86 1.49 32.83
C GLY A 67 5.73 2.76 32.87
N GLU A 68 6.31 3.10 34.02
CA GLU A 68 7.27 4.21 34.15
C GLU A 68 8.72 3.71 34.09
N CYS A 69 8.99 2.53 34.65
CA CYS A 69 10.31 1.92 34.65
C CYS A 69 10.74 1.54 33.22
N PRO A 70 11.87 2.05 32.70
CA PRO A 70 12.35 1.72 31.35
C PRO A 70 12.93 0.29 31.27
N GLY A 71 13.21 -0.35 32.42
CA GLY A 71 13.94 -1.61 32.53
C GLY A 71 15.45 -1.41 32.60
N HIS A 72 16.13 -2.39 33.20
CA HIS A 72 17.58 -2.34 33.44
C HIS A 72 18.24 -3.68 33.09
N PHE A 73 19.45 -3.62 32.51
CA PHE A 73 20.15 -4.82 32.06
C PHE A 73 20.83 -5.57 33.21
N GLY A 74 20.78 -6.89 33.15
CA GLY A 74 21.61 -7.80 33.95
C GLY A 74 22.80 -8.29 33.14
N HIS A 75 23.66 -9.10 33.76
CA HIS A 75 24.67 -9.85 33.02
C HIS A 75 24.91 -11.23 33.63
N ILE A 76 25.30 -12.18 32.78
CA ILE A 76 25.81 -13.50 33.15
C ILE A 76 27.30 -13.54 32.78
N GLU A 77 28.14 -13.93 33.75
CA GLU A 77 29.55 -14.18 33.50
C GLU A 77 29.69 -15.61 32.95
N LEU A 78 30.12 -15.75 31.70
CA LEU A 78 30.31 -17.05 31.07
C LEU A 78 31.64 -17.63 31.53
N VAL A 79 31.60 -18.88 32.02
CA VAL A 79 32.79 -19.56 32.58
C VAL A 79 33.77 -19.94 31.47
N ALA A 80 33.24 -20.16 30.27
CA ALA A 80 34.01 -20.40 29.04
C ALA A 80 33.56 -19.44 27.92
N PRO A 81 34.48 -19.00 27.05
CA PRO A 81 34.13 -18.12 25.94
C PRO A 81 33.25 -18.82 24.90
N VAL A 82 32.32 -18.07 24.31
CA VAL A 82 31.32 -18.58 23.35
C VAL A 82 31.35 -17.75 22.07
N VAL A 83 31.37 -18.40 20.91
CA VAL A 83 31.38 -17.70 19.61
C VAL A 83 29.98 -17.18 19.30
N HIS A 84 29.87 -15.90 18.95
CA HIS A 84 28.59 -15.34 18.49
C HIS A 84 28.27 -15.83 17.07
N VAL A 85 27.19 -16.61 16.92
CA VAL A 85 26.79 -17.25 15.65
C VAL A 85 26.64 -16.27 14.48
N GLY A 86 26.15 -15.06 14.74
CA GLY A 86 25.98 -14.03 13.70
C GLY A 86 27.30 -13.55 13.08
N PHE A 87 28.43 -13.75 13.77
CA PHE A 87 29.76 -13.37 13.29
C PHE A 87 30.61 -14.56 12.86
N ALA A 88 30.10 -15.80 12.88
CA ALA A 88 30.91 -16.99 12.62
C ALA A 88 31.67 -16.95 11.28
N LYS A 89 31.01 -16.47 10.21
CA LYS A 89 31.65 -16.28 8.91
C LYS A 89 32.72 -15.18 8.91
N LEU A 90 32.55 -14.14 9.73
CA LEU A 90 33.53 -13.05 9.87
C LEU A 90 34.76 -13.54 10.67
N VAL A 91 34.54 -14.25 11.77
CA VAL A 91 35.58 -14.90 12.57
C VAL A 91 36.47 -15.77 11.68
N ARG A 92 35.88 -16.59 10.79
CA ARG A 92 36.63 -17.38 9.80
C ARG A 92 37.51 -16.51 8.90
N LYS A 93 36.99 -15.38 8.40
CA LYS A 93 37.73 -14.49 7.49
C LYS A 93 38.92 -13.84 8.20
N ILE A 94 38.72 -13.37 9.43
CA ILE A 94 39.77 -12.75 10.23
C ILE A 94 40.85 -13.78 10.54
N LEU A 95 40.47 -14.96 11.04
CA LEU A 95 41.41 -16.05 11.35
C LEU A 95 42.32 -16.44 10.18
N ARG A 96 41.81 -16.41 8.93
CA ARG A 96 42.59 -16.73 7.72
C ARG A 96 43.42 -15.55 7.19
N ALA A 97 43.13 -14.33 7.60
CA ALA A 97 43.79 -13.12 7.12
C ALA A 97 44.84 -12.57 8.09
N THR A 98 44.78 -12.97 9.37
CA THR A 98 45.75 -12.60 10.40
C THR A 98 46.74 -13.74 10.68
N CYS A 99 47.98 -13.40 10.99
CA CYS A 99 48.96 -14.39 11.40
C CYS A 99 48.60 -15.08 12.72
N ARG A 100 48.65 -16.41 12.74
CA ARG A 100 48.43 -17.25 13.93
C ARG A 100 49.26 -16.84 15.16
N LYS A 101 50.50 -16.39 14.97
CA LYS A 101 51.44 -16.12 16.08
C LYS A 101 51.47 -14.66 16.48
N CYS A 102 51.77 -13.77 15.52
CA CYS A 102 51.97 -12.35 15.78
C CYS A 102 50.69 -11.49 15.69
N GLY A 103 49.58 -12.02 15.16
CA GLY A 103 48.30 -11.29 15.09
C GLY A 103 48.20 -10.23 13.98
N TYR A 104 49.32 -9.86 13.34
CA TYR A 104 49.31 -8.91 12.23
C TYR A 104 48.57 -9.45 11.01
N LEU A 105 47.93 -8.53 10.29
CA LEU A 105 47.36 -8.79 8.96
C LEU A 105 48.47 -9.21 7.99
N LEU A 106 48.23 -10.29 7.24
CA LEU A 106 49.15 -10.91 6.27
C LEU A 106 49.30 -10.08 4.99
N LEU A 107 49.64 -8.80 5.12
CA LEU A 107 49.92 -7.86 4.04
C LEU A 107 51.13 -7.00 4.41
N GLU A 108 51.86 -6.54 3.39
CA GLU A 108 52.92 -5.55 3.56
C GLU A 108 52.34 -4.18 3.92
N GLU A 109 53.12 -3.37 4.64
CA GLU A 109 52.68 -2.06 5.16
C GLU A 109 52.34 -1.06 4.03
N SER A 110 53.04 -1.15 2.89
CA SER A 110 52.80 -0.35 1.68
C SER A 110 51.38 -0.57 1.13
N ILE A 111 50.96 -1.84 1.07
CA ILE A 111 49.66 -2.27 0.58
C ILE A 111 48.57 -1.90 1.59
N LYS A 112 48.82 -2.06 2.89
CA LYS A 112 47.90 -1.65 3.96
C LYS A 112 47.54 -0.16 3.87
N LYS A 113 48.55 0.71 3.71
CA LYS A 113 48.35 2.16 3.59
C LYS A 113 47.52 2.52 2.36
N SER A 114 47.82 1.91 1.21
CA SER A 114 47.06 2.12 -0.03
C SER A 114 45.56 1.78 0.15
N TYR A 115 45.26 0.62 0.72
CA TYR A 115 43.86 0.23 0.96
C TYR A 115 43.16 1.15 1.97
N LEU A 116 43.86 1.55 3.03
CA LEU A 116 43.32 2.43 4.05
C LEU A 116 42.99 3.84 3.50
N ASP A 117 43.82 4.39 2.62
CA ASP A 117 43.57 5.67 1.96
C ASP A 117 42.36 5.59 1.01
N GLN A 118 42.23 4.50 0.26
CA GLN A 118 41.05 4.27 -0.58
C GLN A 118 39.77 4.16 0.26
N ILE A 119 39.79 3.44 1.38
CA ILE A 119 38.66 3.32 2.30
C ILE A 119 38.27 4.71 2.85
N LYS A 120 39.25 5.52 3.27
CA LYS A 120 39.01 6.89 3.77
C LYS A 120 38.42 7.79 2.68
N LEU A 121 38.89 7.68 1.45
CA LEU A 121 38.35 8.45 0.32
C LEU A 121 36.89 8.08 0.04
N LEU A 122 36.57 6.79 -0.06
CA LEU A 122 35.18 6.33 -0.28
C LEU A 122 34.25 6.75 0.85
N ASN A 123 34.71 6.66 2.11
CA ASN A 123 33.94 7.11 3.27
C ASN A 123 33.68 8.63 3.22
N LYS A 124 34.64 9.44 2.77
CA LYS A 124 34.44 10.88 2.55
C LYS A 124 33.43 11.16 1.42
N LEU A 125 33.42 10.33 0.38
CA LEU A 125 32.47 10.41 -0.73
C LEU A 125 31.10 9.80 -0.42
N GLY A 126 30.90 9.21 0.77
CA GLY A 126 29.65 8.56 1.15
C GLY A 126 29.36 7.24 0.40
N GLN A 127 30.39 6.64 -0.21
CA GLN A 127 30.31 5.41 -0.98
C GLN A 127 30.66 4.17 -0.13
N PRO A 128 30.07 3.00 -0.42
CA PRO A 128 30.33 1.79 0.34
C PRO A 128 31.75 1.25 0.11
N SER A 129 32.51 1.05 1.19
CA SER A 129 33.88 0.51 1.16
C SER A 129 33.96 -1.02 1.11
N GLY A 130 32.81 -1.71 1.06
CA GLY A 130 32.73 -3.16 1.23
C GLY A 130 33.43 -3.99 0.16
N GLU A 131 33.58 -3.49 -1.07
CA GLU A 131 34.33 -4.19 -2.13
C GLU A 131 35.83 -4.19 -1.88
N ILE A 132 36.37 -3.06 -1.42
CA ILE A 132 37.79 -2.93 -1.03
C ILE A 132 38.08 -3.83 0.16
N VAL A 133 37.21 -3.85 1.17
CA VAL A 133 37.39 -4.76 2.31
C VAL A 133 37.43 -6.22 1.85
N LYS A 134 36.61 -6.60 0.85
CA LYS A 134 36.68 -7.96 0.28
C LYS A 134 37.99 -8.24 -0.46
N SER A 135 38.58 -7.25 -1.15
CA SER A 135 39.89 -7.43 -1.80
C SER A 135 41.01 -7.57 -0.78
N VAL A 136 40.99 -6.77 0.30
CA VAL A 136 41.92 -6.91 1.44
C VAL A 136 41.93 -8.34 1.97
N PHE A 137 40.76 -8.90 2.29
CA PHE A 137 40.68 -10.29 2.77
C PHE A 137 41.15 -11.29 1.71
N ARG A 138 40.87 -11.06 0.42
CA ARG A 138 41.27 -11.97 -0.67
C ARG A 138 42.79 -12.02 -0.83
N ASP A 139 43.45 -10.88 -0.74
CA ASP A 139 44.90 -10.79 -0.90
C ASP A 139 45.62 -11.34 0.33
N ALA A 140 45.15 -11.00 1.53
CA ALA A 140 45.71 -11.53 2.78
C ALA A 140 45.64 -13.06 2.86
N ILE A 141 44.53 -13.68 2.42
CA ILE A 141 44.34 -15.13 2.46
C ILE A 141 45.28 -15.90 1.51
N LYS A 142 45.82 -15.26 0.46
CA LYS A 142 46.75 -15.92 -0.49
C LYS A 142 48.16 -16.08 0.08
N VAL A 143 48.49 -15.33 1.13
CA VAL A 143 49.85 -15.27 1.68
C VAL A 143 50.11 -16.48 2.58
N SER A 144 51.06 -17.34 2.18
CA SER A 144 51.39 -18.56 2.91
C SER A 144 52.39 -18.34 4.07
N PHE A 145 53.21 -17.31 4.00
CA PHE A 145 54.22 -16.97 5.01
C PHE A 145 53.98 -15.57 5.57
N CYS A 146 54.00 -15.42 6.89
CA CYS A 146 53.79 -14.11 7.50
C CYS A 146 54.95 -13.16 7.16
N PRO A 147 54.69 -11.94 6.62
CA PRO A 147 55.74 -10.99 6.29
C PRO A 147 56.42 -10.35 7.51
N TYR A 148 55.90 -10.56 8.73
CA TYR A 148 56.43 -9.95 9.96
C TYR A 148 57.18 -10.92 10.86
N CYS A 149 56.74 -12.18 10.94
CA CYS A 149 57.34 -13.17 11.85
C CYS A 149 57.66 -14.51 11.18
N GLU A 150 57.59 -14.58 9.85
CA GLU A 150 57.94 -15.74 9.00
C GLU A 150 57.20 -17.05 9.32
N GLU A 151 56.14 -16.98 10.13
CA GLU A 151 55.36 -18.14 10.55
C GLU A 151 54.48 -18.64 9.39
N THR A 152 54.54 -19.95 9.13
CA THR A 152 53.74 -20.63 8.11
C THR A 152 52.26 -20.63 8.51
N GLN A 153 51.41 -20.14 7.60
CA GLN A 153 49.97 -20.16 7.79
C GLN A 153 49.39 -21.53 7.44
N ARG A 154 48.48 -22.01 8.30
CA ARG A 154 47.78 -23.29 8.14
C ARG A 154 46.36 -23.03 7.64
N ASP A 155 45.80 -23.99 6.92
CA ASP A 155 44.43 -23.85 6.44
C ASP A 155 43.42 -24.04 7.58
N ILE A 156 42.38 -23.22 7.58
CA ILE A 156 41.32 -23.23 8.59
C ILE A 156 40.01 -23.64 7.91
N LYS A 157 39.60 -24.88 8.20
CA LYS A 157 38.30 -25.42 7.80
C LYS A 157 37.22 -24.88 8.73
N PHE A 158 36.09 -24.51 8.14
CA PHE A 158 34.92 -24.02 8.89
C PHE A 158 33.79 -25.00 8.75
N GLU A 159 33.41 -25.59 9.87
CA GLU A 159 32.29 -26.49 9.99
C GLU A 159 31.10 -25.72 10.57
N GLN A 160 30.03 -25.63 9.79
CA GLN A 160 28.83 -24.93 10.24
C GLN A 160 28.23 -25.66 11.45
N PRO A 161 27.76 -24.93 12.48
CA PRO A 161 27.46 -23.50 12.49
C PRO A 161 28.57 -22.59 13.08
N THR A 162 29.43 -23.10 13.96
CA THR A 162 30.40 -22.29 14.75
C THR A 162 31.73 -22.99 15.03
N SER A 163 32.06 -24.07 14.33
CA SER A 163 33.27 -24.87 14.57
C SER A 163 34.38 -24.51 13.58
N TYR A 164 35.63 -24.46 14.06
CA TYR A 164 36.81 -24.14 13.26
C TYR A 164 37.87 -25.21 13.50
N VAL A 165 38.45 -25.74 12.43
CA VAL A 165 39.43 -26.84 12.48
C VAL A 165 40.70 -26.42 11.75
N GLU A 166 41.84 -26.53 12.43
CA GLU A 166 43.19 -26.24 11.94
C GLU A 166 44.02 -27.54 12.00
N ASP A 167 44.50 -28.03 10.85
CA ASP A 167 45.26 -29.30 10.74
C ASP A 167 44.64 -30.52 11.44
N GLY A 168 43.31 -30.63 11.46
CA GLY A 168 42.59 -31.72 12.12
C GLY A 168 42.33 -31.51 13.62
N HIS A 169 42.81 -30.41 14.20
CA HIS A 169 42.50 -30.01 15.57
C HIS A 169 41.43 -28.92 15.61
N LYS A 170 40.41 -29.10 16.45
CA LYS A 170 39.36 -28.11 16.67
C LYS A 170 39.91 -26.94 17.49
N LEU A 171 39.76 -25.72 16.97
CA LEU A 171 40.11 -24.50 17.69
C LEU A 171 39.03 -24.18 18.71
N MET A 172 39.42 -24.07 19.97
CA MET A 172 38.47 -23.69 21.02
C MET A 172 38.21 -22.17 20.97
N PRO A 173 37.02 -21.70 21.38
CA PRO A 173 36.73 -20.27 21.40
C PRO A 173 37.73 -19.42 22.20
N ALA A 174 38.39 -20.02 23.21
CA ALA A 174 39.46 -19.37 23.96
C ALA A 174 40.69 -19.10 23.07
N ASP A 175 41.14 -20.09 22.30
CA ASP A 175 42.30 -19.94 21.40
C ASP A 175 42.05 -18.87 20.34
N ILE A 176 40.83 -18.83 19.79
CA ILE A 176 40.44 -17.85 18.77
C ILE A 176 40.47 -16.44 19.37
N ARG A 177 39.98 -16.28 20.60
CA ARG A 177 39.97 -15.00 21.30
C ARG A 177 41.38 -14.51 21.59
N ASP A 178 42.26 -15.38 22.08
CA ASP A 178 43.64 -15.03 22.37
C ASP A 178 44.40 -14.59 21.11
N ARG A 179 44.08 -15.18 19.94
CA ARG A 179 44.59 -14.71 18.64
C ARG A 179 44.06 -13.31 18.30
N PHE A 180 42.77 -13.05 18.52
CA PHE A 180 42.15 -11.76 18.19
C PHE A 180 42.61 -10.62 19.10
N GLU A 181 42.90 -10.88 20.37
CA GLU A 181 43.41 -9.87 21.30
C GLU A 181 44.80 -9.33 20.88
N ARG A 182 45.58 -10.10 20.10
CA ARG A 182 46.90 -9.69 19.57
C ARG A 182 46.83 -8.77 18.35
N ILE A 183 45.66 -8.60 17.73
CA ILE A 183 45.52 -7.80 16.51
C ILE A 183 45.67 -6.29 16.87
N PRO A 184 46.60 -5.56 16.23
CA PRO A 184 46.77 -4.12 16.48
C PRO A 184 45.62 -3.31 15.87
N ASP A 185 45.30 -2.18 16.48
CA ASP A 185 44.17 -1.33 16.08
C ASP A 185 44.28 -0.79 14.65
N GLU A 186 45.50 -0.57 14.16
CA GLU A 186 45.77 -0.13 12.79
C GLU A 186 45.30 -1.16 11.76
N ASP A 187 45.51 -2.45 12.03
CA ASP A 187 45.08 -3.54 11.15
C ASP A 187 43.54 -3.71 11.20
N ILE A 188 42.90 -3.37 12.32
CA ILE A 188 41.44 -3.41 12.46
C ILE A 188 40.75 -2.44 11.51
N GLU A 189 41.32 -1.24 11.32
CA GLU A 189 40.79 -0.25 10.37
C GLU A 189 40.89 -0.75 8.92
N VAL A 190 41.94 -1.49 8.58
CA VAL A 190 42.13 -2.10 7.24
C VAL A 190 41.10 -3.21 6.98
N PHE A 191 40.60 -3.89 8.01
CA PHE A 191 39.47 -4.83 7.92
C PHE A 191 38.10 -4.14 7.71
N GLY A 192 38.07 -2.80 7.66
CA GLY A 192 36.84 -2.03 7.61
C GLY A 192 36.04 -2.07 8.91
N MET A 193 36.71 -2.35 10.04
CA MET A 193 36.14 -2.33 11.38
C MET A 193 36.62 -1.10 12.16
N ASP A 194 35.83 -0.65 13.14
CA ASP A 194 36.21 0.48 14.00
C ASP A 194 36.90 -0.05 15.26
N SER A 195 38.20 0.20 15.38
CA SER A 195 39.04 -0.24 16.50
C SER A 195 38.49 0.17 17.87
N LYS A 196 37.80 1.31 17.96
CA LYS A 196 37.26 1.82 19.23
C LYS A 196 35.89 1.25 19.59
N ASN A 197 35.11 0.80 18.61
CA ASN A 197 33.70 0.46 18.79
C ASN A 197 33.34 -0.98 18.39
N ALA A 198 34.23 -1.72 17.74
CA ALA A 198 33.98 -3.07 17.29
C ALA A 198 35.30 -3.86 17.16
N ARG A 199 35.92 -4.23 18.28
CA ARG A 199 37.12 -5.09 18.22
C ARG A 199 36.76 -6.57 17.92
N PRO A 200 37.58 -7.30 17.15
CA PRO A 200 37.31 -8.68 16.76
C PRO A 200 37.07 -9.64 17.93
N GLU A 201 37.80 -9.50 19.04
CA GLU A 201 37.67 -10.37 20.21
C GLU A 201 36.29 -10.25 20.90
N TRP A 202 35.55 -9.15 20.69
CA TRP A 202 34.20 -8.98 21.26
C TRP A 202 33.15 -9.82 20.51
N THR A 203 33.50 -10.40 19.35
CA THR A 203 32.67 -11.42 18.69
C THR A 203 32.62 -12.74 19.46
N ILE A 204 33.52 -12.91 20.44
CA ILE A 204 33.59 -14.07 21.34
C ILE A 204 33.15 -13.61 22.73
N PHE A 205 31.95 -14.03 23.10
CA PHE A 205 31.30 -13.64 24.34
C PHE A 205 32.00 -14.27 25.55
N ARG A 206 32.30 -13.41 26.52
CA ARG A 206 32.69 -13.78 27.89
C ARG A 206 31.68 -13.30 28.93
N VAL A 207 30.90 -12.28 28.57
CA VAL A 207 29.81 -11.75 29.37
C VAL A 207 28.60 -11.68 28.46
N LEU A 208 27.49 -12.28 28.89
CA LEU A 208 26.22 -12.23 28.16
C LEU A 208 25.32 -11.19 28.84
N PRO A 209 24.84 -10.16 28.12
CA PRO A 209 23.87 -9.22 28.68
C PRO A 209 22.51 -9.89 28.83
N VAL A 210 21.92 -9.78 30.01
CA VAL A 210 20.56 -10.26 30.31
C VAL A 210 19.57 -9.13 30.05
N PRO A 211 18.61 -9.30 29.14
CA PRO A 211 17.64 -8.25 28.83
C PRO A 211 16.70 -7.99 30.02
N PRO A 212 16.24 -6.74 30.20
CA PRO A 212 15.36 -6.34 31.29
C PRO A 212 14.07 -7.16 31.38
N VAL A 213 13.48 -7.25 32.58
CA VAL A 213 12.20 -7.94 32.81
C VAL A 213 11.06 -7.31 31.99
N THR A 214 11.09 -5.99 31.78
CA THR A 214 10.11 -5.27 30.95
C THR A 214 10.09 -5.73 29.48
N THR A 215 11.17 -6.35 29.00
CA THR A 215 11.25 -6.92 27.63
C THR A 215 10.91 -8.41 27.57
N ARG A 216 10.77 -9.07 28.73
CA ARG A 216 10.47 -10.49 28.92
C ARG A 216 9.27 -10.67 29.87
N PRO A 217 8.10 -10.07 29.57
CA PRO A 217 6.96 -10.16 30.46
C PRO A 217 6.42 -11.59 30.55
N SER A 218 6.12 -12.04 31.77
CA SER A 218 5.35 -13.27 31.98
C SER A 218 3.87 -13.04 31.66
N ILE A 219 3.20 -14.02 31.05
CA ILE A 219 1.77 -13.99 30.77
C ILE A 219 1.06 -14.85 31.81
N THR A 220 0.10 -14.27 32.52
CA THR A 220 -0.82 -15.05 33.38
C THR A 220 -1.92 -15.64 32.51
N LEU A 221 -2.02 -16.97 32.49
CA LEU A 221 -3.12 -17.69 31.83
C LEU A 221 -4.41 -17.53 32.64
N GLU A 222 -5.57 -17.78 32.01
CA GLU A 222 -6.88 -17.74 32.68
C GLU A 222 -6.98 -18.74 33.86
N SER A 223 -6.18 -19.80 33.84
CA SER A 223 -6.04 -20.77 34.94
C SER A 223 -5.28 -20.22 36.16
N GLY A 224 -4.81 -18.98 36.12
CA GLY A 224 -3.98 -18.37 37.15
C GLY A 224 -2.50 -18.79 37.11
N GLN A 225 -2.12 -19.73 36.25
CA GLN A 225 -0.73 -20.14 36.08
C GLN A 225 0.07 -19.11 35.28
N ARG A 226 1.31 -18.83 35.72
CA ARG A 226 2.25 -17.97 34.99
C ARG A 226 2.93 -18.76 33.88
N SER A 227 2.86 -18.25 32.65
CA SER A 227 3.64 -18.71 31.51
C SER A 227 4.80 -17.74 31.30
N GLU A 228 6.01 -18.26 31.50
CA GLU A 228 7.24 -17.49 31.31
C GLU A 228 7.51 -17.19 29.84
N ASP A 229 8.23 -16.09 29.60
CA ASP A 229 8.65 -15.68 28.27
C ASP A 229 9.69 -16.66 27.67
N ASP A 230 9.61 -16.89 26.36
CA ASP A 230 10.52 -17.80 25.64
C ASP A 230 12.02 -17.44 25.84
N LEU A 231 12.37 -16.16 25.98
CA LEU A 231 13.75 -15.74 26.28
C LEU A 231 14.16 -16.09 27.70
N THR A 232 13.24 -15.95 28.67
CA THR A 232 13.49 -16.33 30.07
C THR A 232 13.79 -17.82 30.14
N HIS A 233 12.99 -18.67 29.50
CA HIS A 233 13.23 -20.12 29.47
C HIS A 233 14.63 -20.46 28.93
N LYS A 234 15.09 -19.76 27.88
CA LYS A 234 16.41 -20.02 27.32
C LYS A 234 17.55 -19.51 28.19
N LEU A 235 17.36 -18.38 28.89
CA LEU A 235 18.32 -17.86 29.85
C LEU A 235 18.48 -18.80 31.05
N VAL A 236 17.39 -19.42 31.52
CA VAL A 236 17.43 -20.47 32.56
C VAL A 236 18.35 -21.61 32.13
N ASP A 237 18.20 -22.11 30.90
CA ASP A 237 19.05 -23.19 30.39
C ASP A 237 20.53 -22.77 30.32
N ILE A 238 20.82 -21.53 29.89
CA ILE A 238 22.18 -20.97 29.82
C ILE A 238 22.81 -20.91 31.22
N ILE A 239 22.08 -20.46 32.24
CA ILE A 239 22.58 -20.38 33.62
C ILE A 239 22.88 -21.78 34.15
N ARG A 240 21.96 -22.74 33.98
CA ARG A 240 22.13 -24.13 34.45
C ARG A 240 23.36 -24.79 33.84
N ILE A 241 23.55 -24.67 32.53
CA ILE A 241 24.72 -25.28 31.87
C ILE A 241 26.02 -24.57 32.25
N ASN A 242 25.99 -23.24 32.43
CA ASN A 242 27.16 -22.46 32.85
C ASN A 242 27.61 -22.83 34.27
N GLN A 243 26.67 -23.01 35.21
CA GLN A 243 26.95 -23.51 36.56
C GLN A 243 27.50 -24.93 36.54
N ARG A 244 26.83 -25.84 35.82
CA ARG A 244 27.28 -27.24 35.68
C ARG A 244 28.69 -27.33 35.09
N PHE A 245 29.00 -26.49 34.09
CA PHE A 245 30.34 -26.40 33.52
C PHE A 245 31.37 -25.96 34.55
N GLN A 246 31.05 -24.96 35.37
CA GLN A 246 31.93 -24.48 36.44
C GLN A 246 32.23 -25.58 37.47
N GLU A 247 31.18 -26.23 37.99
CA GLU A 247 31.30 -27.27 39.01
C GLU A 247 32.14 -28.46 38.51
N ASN A 248 31.91 -28.93 37.27
CA ASN A 248 32.66 -30.05 36.71
C ASN A 248 34.13 -29.69 36.44
N ARG A 249 34.40 -28.44 36.05
CA ARG A 249 35.76 -27.96 35.84
C ARG A 249 36.53 -27.84 37.16
N GLU A 250 35.89 -27.32 38.20
CA GLU A 250 36.49 -27.20 39.55
C GLU A 250 36.69 -28.58 40.20
N ALA A 251 35.79 -29.53 39.94
CA ALA A 251 35.91 -30.92 40.39
C ALA A 251 36.97 -31.75 39.62
N GLY A 252 37.64 -31.17 38.61
CA GLY A 252 38.67 -31.86 37.84
C GLY A 252 38.14 -32.96 36.90
N ALA A 253 36.94 -32.79 36.34
CA ALA A 253 36.35 -33.74 35.41
C ALA A 253 37.22 -33.97 34.16
N PRO A 254 37.13 -35.16 33.52
CA PRO A 254 37.82 -35.44 32.26
C PRO A 254 37.53 -34.42 31.16
N GLN A 255 38.54 -34.13 30.35
CA GLN A 255 38.49 -33.13 29.28
C GLN A 255 37.32 -33.33 28.29
N LEU A 256 36.99 -34.58 27.94
CA LEU A 256 35.87 -34.90 27.06
C LEU A 256 34.53 -34.39 27.61
N ILE A 257 34.30 -34.51 28.93
CA ILE A 257 33.07 -34.03 29.57
C ILE A 257 33.02 -32.51 29.56
N ILE A 258 34.17 -31.86 29.78
CA ILE A 258 34.27 -30.40 29.74
C ILE A 258 33.98 -29.89 28.33
N GLU A 259 34.51 -30.54 27.30
CA GLU A 259 34.26 -30.19 25.89
C GLU A 259 32.78 -30.35 25.52
N ASP A 260 32.13 -31.46 25.91
CA ASP A 260 30.69 -31.67 25.68
C ASP A 260 29.83 -30.60 26.37
N LEU A 261 30.15 -30.24 27.62
CA LEU A 261 29.43 -29.17 28.34
C LEU A 261 29.67 -27.80 27.70
N TRP A 262 30.85 -27.56 27.13
CA TRP A 262 31.16 -26.34 26.39
C TRP A 262 30.32 -26.27 25.10
N GLU A 263 30.26 -27.34 24.33
CA GLU A 263 29.43 -27.41 23.13
C GLU A 263 27.95 -27.19 23.44
N LEU A 264 27.48 -27.75 24.56
CA LEU A 264 26.11 -27.52 25.02
C LEU A 264 25.87 -26.05 25.41
N LEU A 265 26.83 -25.40 26.10
CA LEU A 265 26.77 -23.96 26.37
C LEU A 265 26.73 -23.14 25.06
N GLN A 266 27.56 -23.49 24.08
CA GLN A 266 27.57 -22.88 22.75
C GLN A 266 26.20 -23.04 22.06
N TYR A 267 25.59 -24.22 22.14
CA TYR A 267 24.24 -24.49 21.63
C TYR A 267 23.18 -23.60 22.30
N HIS A 268 23.19 -23.48 23.63
CA HIS A 268 22.19 -22.68 24.35
C HIS A 268 22.31 -21.18 24.04
N VAL A 269 23.53 -20.64 23.94
CA VAL A 269 23.73 -19.24 23.54
C VAL A 269 23.37 -19.03 22.07
N THR A 270 23.71 -19.97 21.18
CA THR A 270 23.38 -19.89 19.75
C THR A 270 21.86 -19.80 19.55
N THR A 271 21.11 -20.72 20.16
CA THR A 271 19.64 -20.75 20.05
C THR A 271 18.93 -19.63 20.82
N PHE A 272 19.61 -18.96 21.76
CA PHE A 272 19.11 -17.71 22.37
C PHE A 272 19.21 -16.50 21.43
N LEU A 273 20.28 -16.44 20.63
CA LEU A 273 20.47 -15.38 19.64
C LEU A 273 19.60 -15.62 18.41
N ASP A 274 19.67 -16.84 17.85
CA ASP A 274 18.91 -17.26 16.68
C ASP A 274 18.57 -18.76 16.74
N ASN A 275 17.29 -19.07 16.95
CA ASN A 275 16.78 -20.44 17.01
C ASN A 275 16.47 -21.08 15.62
N GLU A 276 16.69 -20.36 14.52
CA GLU A 276 16.44 -20.83 13.14
C GLU A 276 17.76 -21.07 12.37
N VAL A 277 18.86 -21.24 13.10
CA VAL A 277 20.18 -21.49 12.50
C VAL A 277 20.21 -22.88 11.85
N SER A 278 20.67 -22.91 10.59
CA SER A 278 20.85 -24.17 9.84
C SER A 278 21.88 -25.09 10.53
N GLY A 279 21.56 -26.37 10.64
CA GLY A 279 22.42 -27.38 11.27
C GLY A 279 22.36 -27.42 12.80
N VAL A 280 21.54 -26.56 13.43
CA VAL A 280 21.30 -26.59 14.88
C VAL A 280 19.86 -27.06 15.14
N PRO A 281 19.62 -28.05 16.02
CA PRO A 281 18.26 -28.46 16.34
C PRO A 281 17.52 -27.29 17.03
N PRO A 282 16.29 -26.96 16.61
CA PRO A 282 15.57 -25.83 17.21
C PRO A 282 15.18 -26.17 18.64
N ALA A 283 15.49 -25.27 19.56
CA ALA A 283 15.04 -25.37 20.95
C ALA A 283 13.52 -25.23 21.00
N ARG A 284 12.86 -26.19 21.66
CA ARG A 284 11.40 -26.27 21.79
C ARG A 284 10.99 -26.18 23.24
N HIS A 285 9.80 -25.62 23.46
CA HIS A 285 9.09 -25.73 24.72
C HIS A 285 8.67 -27.19 24.97
N ARG A 286 8.32 -27.53 26.22
CA ARG A 286 7.80 -28.89 26.57
C ARG A 286 6.58 -29.30 25.76
N SER A 287 5.83 -28.34 25.22
CA SER A 287 4.68 -28.55 24.33
C SER A 287 5.05 -28.87 22.88
N GLY A 288 6.33 -28.92 22.53
CA GLY A 288 6.82 -29.14 21.16
C GLY A 288 6.87 -27.88 20.29
N ARG A 289 6.33 -26.74 20.74
CA ARG A 289 6.41 -25.45 20.04
C ARG A 289 7.87 -24.93 20.01
N PRO A 290 8.43 -24.54 18.86
CA PRO A 290 9.72 -23.85 18.80
C PRO A 290 9.70 -22.52 19.56
N LEU A 291 10.78 -22.23 20.30
CA LEU A 291 10.92 -20.97 21.04
C LEU A 291 11.21 -19.79 20.10
N LYS A 292 10.59 -18.63 20.35
CA LYS A 292 10.86 -17.38 19.62
C LYS A 292 11.97 -16.56 20.30
N SER A 293 13.19 -16.77 19.82
CA SER A 293 14.41 -16.09 20.30
C SER A 293 14.58 -14.66 19.74
N LEU A 294 15.71 -14.01 19.99
CA LEU A 294 15.93 -12.59 19.62
C LEU A 294 15.76 -12.32 18.12
N SER A 295 16.36 -13.16 17.27
CA SER A 295 16.29 -13.03 15.80
C SER A 295 14.84 -13.07 15.28
N GLN A 296 14.02 -14.02 15.75
CA GLN A 296 12.62 -14.16 15.35
C GLN A 296 11.74 -12.99 15.85
N ARG A 297 12.06 -12.38 17.00
CA ARG A 297 11.34 -11.19 17.48
C ARG A 297 11.57 -9.98 16.57
N LEU A 298 12.73 -9.88 15.94
CA LEU A 298 13.07 -8.77 15.05
C LEU A 298 12.62 -9.04 13.60
N LYS A 299 12.85 -10.24 13.09
CA LYS A 299 12.57 -10.66 11.71
C LYS A 299 11.11 -11.05 11.49
N GLY A 300 10.73 -11.25 10.23
CA GLY A 300 9.40 -11.73 9.84
C GLY A 300 8.35 -10.63 9.68
N LYS A 301 7.14 -11.03 9.28
CA LYS A 301 6.01 -10.11 9.04
C LYS A 301 5.48 -9.50 10.34
N GLU A 302 5.43 -10.29 11.40
CA GLU A 302 4.98 -9.88 12.74
C GLU A 302 6.12 -9.44 13.67
N GLY A 303 7.37 -9.48 13.18
CA GLY A 303 8.53 -9.01 13.93
C GLY A 303 8.48 -7.51 14.23
N ARG A 304 9.25 -7.06 15.21
CA ARG A 304 9.23 -5.67 15.72
C ARG A 304 9.42 -4.61 14.64
N PHE A 305 10.30 -4.83 13.65
CA PHE A 305 10.51 -3.86 12.58
C PHE A 305 9.22 -3.62 11.77
N ARG A 306 8.55 -4.68 11.31
CA ARG A 306 7.38 -4.56 10.44
C ARG A 306 6.08 -4.32 11.22
N GLY A 307 5.88 -5.01 12.34
CA GLY A 307 4.64 -4.98 13.10
C GLY A 307 4.56 -3.92 14.20
N SER A 308 5.69 -3.32 14.59
CA SER A 308 5.71 -2.35 15.70
C SER A 308 6.48 -1.07 15.41
N LEU A 309 7.34 -0.99 14.40
CA LEU A 309 8.10 0.24 14.08
C LEU A 309 7.57 0.89 12.80
N SER A 310 7.66 0.20 11.67
CA SER A 310 7.21 0.72 10.37
C SER A 310 5.69 0.87 10.30
N GLY A 311 4.94 0.04 11.02
CA GLY A 311 3.49 0.12 11.14
C GLY A 311 3.06 -0.13 12.58
N LYS A 312 2.06 0.62 13.04
CA LYS A 312 1.47 0.49 14.37
C LYS A 312 -0.04 0.62 14.27
N ARG A 313 -0.74 0.07 15.26
CA ARG A 313 -2.13 0.46 15.52
C ARG A 313 -2.13 1.87 16.10
N VAL A 314 -3.05 2.69 15.60
CA VAL A 314 -3.20 4.10 16.01
C VAL A 314 -4.50 4.28 16.78
N ASN A 315 -4.52 5.26 17.67
CA ASN A 315 -5.74 5.71 18.35
C ASN A 315 -6.49 6.73 17.47
N PHE A 316 -7.68 7.17 17.93
CA PHE A 316 -8.50 8.18 17.25
C PHE A 316 -8.84 7.80 15.79
N SER A 317 -9.25 6.55 15.61
CA SER A 317 -9.68 6.00 14.34
C SER A 317 -11.00 5.24 14.47
N ALA A 318 -11.80 5.22 13.41
CA ALA A 318 -13.02 4.44 13.30
C ALA A 318 -13.06 3.70 11.95
N ARG A 319 -13.87 2.63 11.87
CA ARG A 319 -14.09 1.85 10.66
C ARG A 319 -15.56 1.44 10.61
N THR A 320 -16.21 1.63 9.46
CA THR A 320 -17.57 1.14 9.19
C THR A 320 -17.81 1.05 7.69
N VAL A 321 -18.95 0.47 7.31
CA VAL A 321 -19.44 0.35 5.93
C VAL A 321 -19.71 1.73 5.33
N ILE A 322 -19.47 1.88 4.03
CA ILE A 322 -19.78 3.11 3.29
C ILE A 322 -21.15 3.04 2.57
N SER A 323 -21.77 4.20 2.39
CA SER A 323 -23.02 4.35 1.62
C SER A 323 -22.95 5.60 0.73
N PRO A 324 -23.58 5.59 -0.46
CA PRO A 324 -23.54 6.73 -1.36
C PRO A 324 -24.43 7.87 -0.86
N ASP A 325 -23.96 9.12 -0.97
CA ASP A 325 -24.80 10.31 -0.79
C ASP A 325 -24.40 11.42 -1.78
N PRO A 326 -25.11 11.57 -2.91
CA PRO A 326 -24.79 12.60 -3.92
C PRO A 326 -25.20 14.01 -3.49
N ASN A 327 -25.85 14.19 -2.34
CA ASN A 327 -26.14 15.53 -1.82
C ASN A 327 -24.97 16.15 -1.07
N LEU A 328 -24.02 15.34 -0.58
CA LEU A 328 -22.81 15.84 0.06
C LEU A 328 -21.88 16.48 -0.96
N SER A 329 -21.12 17.49 -0.54
CA SER A 329 -20.00 17.98 -1.36
C SER A 329 -18.97 16.87 -1.56
N ILE A 330 -18.22 16.89 -2.65
CA ILE A 330 -17.11 15.95 -2.87
C ILE A 330 -16.05 16.00 -1.75
N SER A 331 -15.94 17.12 -1.06
CA SER A 331 -14.97 17.31 0.04
C SER A 331 -15.53 16.86 1.40
N GLU A 332 -16.83 16.56 1.50
CA GLU A 332 -17.49 16.19 2.74
C GLU A 332 -17.59 14.67 2.90
N VAL A 333 -17.48 14.20 4.14
CA VAL A 333 -17.77 12.82 4.53
C VAL A 333 -18.84 12.79 5.61
N GLY A 334 -19.89 12.00 5.38
CA GLY A 334 -20.93 11.77 6.38
C GLY A 334 -20.41 10.88 7.50
N VAL A 335 -20.39 11.39 8.73
CA VAL A 335 -19.92 10.67 9.93
C VAL A 335 -21.11 10.34 10.83
N PRO A 336 -21.28 9.06 11.24
CA PRO A 336 -22.28 8.67 12.24
C PRO A 336 -22.16 9.45 13.54
N ILE A 337 -23.30 9.87 14.10
CA ILE A 337 -23.33 10.58 15.38
C ILE A 337 -22.68 9.79 16.53
N GLU A 338 -22.76 8.46 16.52
CA GLU A 338 -22.10 7.59 17.51
C GLU A 338 -20.57 7.72 17.42
N VAL A 339 -20.02 7.72 16.21
CA VAL A 339 -18.58 7.92 15.96
C VAL A 339 -18.16 9.34 16.32
N ALA A 340 -18.98 10.33 16.00
CA ALA A 340 -18.70 11.73 16.28
C ALA A 340 -18.66 12.04 17.79
N LYS A 341 -19.45 11.32 18.61
CA LYS A 341 -19.43 11.43 20.07
C LYS A 341 -18.21 10.78 20.72
N GLU A 342 -17.71 9.69 20.16
CA GLU A 342 -16.55 8.96 20.72
C GLU A 342 -15.23 9.61 20.32
N LEU A 343 -15.08 10.00 19.05
CA LEU A 343 -13.89 10.65 18.54
C LEU A 343 -13.86 12.12 18.95
N THR A 344 -12.74 12.55 19.51
CA THR A 344 -12.56 13.92 20.02
C THR A 344 -11.37 14.62 19.38
N ILE A 345 -11.44 15.94 19.39
CA ILE A 345 -10.37 16.86 19.01
C ILE A 345 -10.04 17.70 20.23
N THR A 346 -8.76 17.72 20.62
CA THR A 346 -8.28 18.64 21.65
C THR A 346 -8.26 20.06 21.12
N MET A 347 -9.07 20.93 21.73
CA MET A 347 -9.14 22.36 21.49
C MET A 347 -8.48 23.10 22.66
N ASN A 348 -7.52 23.97 22.35
CA ASN A 348 -6.93 24.84 23.37
C ASN A 348 -7.87 26.02 23.65
N ALA A 349 -8.17 26.26 24.93
CA ALA A 349 -8.96 27.41 25.35
C ALA A 349 -8.13 28.68 25.20
N THR A 350 -8.60 29.57 24.33
CA THR A 350 -8.03 30.90 24.10
C THR A 350 -9.10 31.94 24.38
N PRO A 351 -8.74 33.23 24.56
CA PRO A 351 -9.73 34.27 24.78
C PRO A 351 -10.80 34.38 23.67
N ARG A 352 -10.51 33.92 22.44
CA ARG A 352 -11.43 34.00 21.30
C ARG A 352 -12.49 32.90 21.24
N ASN A 353 -12.16 31.69 21.71
CA ASN A 353 -13.04 30.51 21.67
C ASN A 353 -13.49 30.05 23.06
N LEU A 354 -13.23 30.84 24.11
CA LEU A 354 -13.50 30.45 25.50
C LEU A 354 -14.98 30.14 25.73
N GLU A 355 -15.89 31.00 25.24
CA GLU A 355 -17.33 30.78 25.37
C GLU A 355 -17.80 29.52 24.63
N GLU A 356 -17.20 29.23 23.46
CA GLU A 356 -17.48 28.00 22.72
C GLU A 356 -16.99 26.76 23.49
N CYS A 357 -15.80 26.82 24.10
CA CYS A 357 -15.30 25.78 25.00
C CYS A 357 -16.24 25.53 26.17
N ARG A 358 -16.71 26.61 26.83
CA ARG A 358 -17.63 26.52 27.97
C ARG A 358 -18.94 25.85 27.58
N GLU A 359 -19.49 26.22 26.44
CA GLU A 359 -20.72 25.63 25.93
C GLU A 359 -20.58 24.12 25.66
N TYR A 360 -19.46 23.68 25.05
CA TYR A 360 -19.22 22.25 24.84
C TYR A 360 -19.07 21.46 26.14
N VAL A 361 -18.41 22.05 27.14
CA VAL A 361 -18.31 21.43 28.47
C VAL A 361 -19.67 21.35 29.14
N ARG A 362 -20.49 22.42 29.11
CA ARG A 362 -21.85 22.43 29.66
C ARG A 362 -22.78 21.40 29.03
N ARG A 363 -22.65 21.15 27.73
CA ARG A 363 -23.43 20.12 27.02
C ARG A 363 -23.05 18.70 27.44
N GLY A 364 -21.83 18.51 27.93
CA GLY A 364 -21.31 17.21 28.36
C GLY A 364 -21.14 16.20 27.22
N PRO A 365 -20.95 14.91 27.53
CA PRO A 365 -20.70 13.88 26.51
C PRO A 365 -21.97 13.43 25.76
N ASN A 366 -23.16 13.65 26.33
CA ASN A 366 -24.41 13.10 25.79
C ASN A 366 -25.02 13.98 24.69
N ASN A 367 -24.94 15.31 24.84
CA ASN A 367 -25.55 16.28 23.93
C ASN A 367 -24.54 16.76 22.90
N HIS A 368 -24.66 16.25 21.68
CA HIS A 368 -23.77 16.61 20.57
C HIS A 368 -24.16 17.96 19.93
N PRO A 369 -23.20 18.83 19.58
CA PRO A 369 -21.77 18.72 19.85
C PRO A 369 -21.46 19.09 21.32
N GLY A 370 -20.74 18.21 22.01
CA GLY A 370 -20.32 18.38 23.41
C GLY A 370 -18.85 18.03 23.64
N ALA A 371 -18.46 17.70 24.87
CA ALA A 371 -17.08 17.35 25.23
C ALA A 371 -17.00 16.18 26.23
N ASN A 372 -15.94 15.38 26.11
CA ASN A 372 -15.77 14.17 26.92
C ASN A 372 -14.74 14.36 28.05
N TYR A 373 -13.70 15.17 27.82
CA TYR A 373 -12.63 15.40 28.79
C TYR A 373 -12.16 16.86 28.78
N VAL A 374 -11.64 17.29 29.93
CA VAL A 374 -10.94 18.56 30.09
C VAL A 374 -9.57 18.30 30.70
N LYS A 375 -8.54 18.94 30.16
CA LYS A 375 -7.20 18.93 30.72
C LYS A 375 -6.89 20.32 31.27
N ARG A 376 -6.66 20.38 32.59
CA ARG A 376 -6.32 21.61 33.30
C ARG A 376 -4.89 22.05 32.96
N ALA A 377 -4.56 23.29 33.32
CA ALA A 377 -3.21 23.84 33.12
C ALA A 377 -2.10 23.04 33.85
N ASP A 378 -2.43 22.37 34.96
CA ASP A 378 -1.55 21.46 35.71
C ASP A 378 -1.27 20.13 34.98
N GLY A 379 -1.96 19.87 33.87
CA GLY A 379 -1.85 18.66 33.09
C GLY A 379 -2.74 17.51 33.53
N ARG A 380 -3.56 17.66 34.59
CA ARG A 380 -4.53 16.63 35.01
C ARG A 380 -5.68 16.56 34.02
N ARG A 381 -6.00 15.34 33.59
CA ARG A 381 -7.14 15.06 32.72
C ARG A 381 -8.34 14.65 33.57
N VAL A 382 -9.44 15.39 33.45
CA VAL A 382 -10.69 15.17 34.16
C VAL A 382 -11.75 14.74 33.14
N LYS A 383 -12.51 13.70 33.47
CA LYS A 383 -13.66 13.25 32.66
C LYS A 383 -14.87 14.14 32.97
N ILE A 384 -15.57 14.59 31.94
CA ILE A 384 -16.81 15.34 32.11
C ILE A 384 -17.94 14.34 32.38
N ILE A 385 -18.67 14.56 33.47
CA ILE A 385 -19.89 13.84 33.87
C ILE A 385 -20.99 14.86 34.13
N ASP A 386 -22.25 14.41 34.13
CA ASP A 386 -23.38 15.34 34.23
C ASP A 386 -23.38 16.15 35.55
N GLU A 387 -22.80 15.62 36.62
CA GLU A 387 -22.68 16.27 37.93
C GLU A 387 -21.64 17.41 37.95
N ASN A 388 -20.55 17.29 37.18
CA ASN A 388 -19.40 18.21 37.28
C ASN A 388 -19.31 19.22 36.13
N ARG A 389 -20.15 19.07 35.10
CA ARG A 389 -20.02 19.82 33.84
C ARG A 389 -20.26 21.32 33.99
N GLU A 390 -21.15 21.75 34.88
CA GLU A 390 -21.45 23.17 35.11
C GLU A 390 -20.28 23.85 35.82
N GLU A 391 -19.82 23.28 36.92
CA GLU A 391 -18.66 23.77 37.68
C GLU A 391 -17.40 23.83 36.80
N LEU A 392 -17.13 22.78 36.02
CA LEU A 392 -15.96 22.74 35.12
C LEU A 392 -16.02 23.79 34.02
N ALA A 393 -17.22 24.15 33.54
CA ALA A 393 -17.37 25.20 32.54
C ALA A 393 -17.12 26.60 33.13
N GLU A 394 -17.54 26.84 34.37
CA GLU A 394 -17.28 28.11 35.06
C GLU A 394 -15.79 28.30 35.38
N LEU A 395 -15.13 27.24 35.85
CA LEU A 395 -13.69 27.22 36.16
C LEU A 395 -12.78 27.25 34.92
N LEU A 396 -13.34 27.20 33.72
CA LEU A 396 -12.57 27.10 32.49
C LEU A 396 -11.88 28.43 32.16
N GLU A 397 -10.55 28.38 32.12
CA GLU A 397 -9.67 29.53 31.86
C GLU A 397 -8.80 29.32 30.60
N PRO A 398 -8.31 30.41 29.99
CA PRO A 398 -7.33 30.31 28.89
C PRO A 398 -6.10 29.47 29.30
N GLY A 399 -5.69 28.55 28.42
CA GLY A 399 -4.59 27.61 28.68
C GLY A 399 -5.05 26.20 29.08
N TRP A 400 -6.32 26.02 29.44
CA TRP A 400 -6.93 24.70 29.55
C TRP A 400 -7.14 24.08 28.17
N LYS A 401 -7.31 22.75 28.11
CA LYS A 401 -7.60 22.04 26.87
C LYS A 401 -8.89 21.25 27.00
N VAL A 402 -9.77 21.33 26.01
CA VAL A 402 -11.06 20.63 25.98
C VAL A 402 -11.02 19.60 24.86
N ASP A 403 -11.24 18.34 25.19
CA ASP A 403 -11.41 17.27 24.21
C ASP A 403 -12.89 17.28 23.77
N ARG A 404 -13.19 18.11 22.78
CA ARG A 404 -14.54 18.24 22.21
C ARG A 404 -14.82 17.14 21.20
N GLN A 405 -16.09 16.77 21.06
CA GLN A 405 -16.57 15.85 20.04
C GLN A 405 -16.34 16.43 18.62
N LEU A 406 -16.33 15.55 17.62
CA LEU A 406 -16.29 15.98 16.21
C LEU A 406 -17.49 16.88 15.90
N LYS A 407 -17.33 17.84 15.00
CA LYS A 407 -18.42 18.68 14.50
C LYS A 407 -18.32 18.88 12.99
N ASP A 408 -19.38 19.42 12.41
CA ASP A 408 -19.38 19.79 11.00
C ASP A 408 -18.21 20.72 10.64
N GLY A 409 -17.50 20.40 9.56
CA GLY A 409 -16.34 21.15 9.07
C GLY A 409 -14.99 20.74 9.70
N ASP A 410 -14.96 19.77 10.62
CA ASP A 410 -13.69 19.22 11.11
C ASP A 410 -12.96 18.43 10.03
N ILE A 411 -11.63 18.50 10.03
CA ILE A 411 -10.79 17.81 9.05
C ILE A 411 -10.46 16.41 9.55
N VAL A 412 -10.75 15.41 8.73
CA VAL A 412 -10.47 14.00 8.98
C VAL A 412 -9.78 13.36 7.78
N LEU A 413 -8.98 12.33 8.02
CA LEU A 413 -8.37 11.54 6.95
C LEU A 413 -9.23 10.31 6.69
N PHE A 414 -9.67 10.17 5.45
CA PHE A 414 -10.51 9.06 5.01
C PHE A 414 -9.72 8.15 4.08
N ASN A 415 -9.72 6.85 4.38
CA ASN A 415 -8.86 5.86 3.76
C ASN A 415 -9.61 4.58 3.39
N ARG A 416 -9.34 4.05 2.18
CA ARG A 416 -9.69 2.69 1.80
C ARG A 416 -8.44 1.82 1.68
N GLN A 417 -8.53 0.61 2.20
CA GLN A 417 -7.50 -0.42 2.06
C GLN A 417 -7.91 -1.41 0.96
N PRO A 418 -6.98 -1.90 0.13
CA PRO A 418 -5.55 -1.59 0.10
C PRO A 418 -5.24 -0.20 -0.46
N SER A 419 -4.25 0.49 0.11
CA SER A 419 -3.84 1.82 -0.37
C SER A 419 -2.80 1.69 -1.48
N LEU A 420 -3.25 1.73 -2.73
CA LEU A 420 -2.43 1.52 -3.92
C LEU A 420 -1.65 2.77 -4.34
N HIS A 421 -2.21 3.95 -4.10
CA HIS A 421 -1.60 5.24 -4.42
C HIS A 421 -1.95 6.27 -3.36
N ARG A 422 -1.30 7.44 -3.38
CA ARG A 422 -1.49 8.48 -2.35
C ARG A 422 -2.95 8.92 -2.19
N MET A 423 -3.72 8.95 -3.28
CA MET A 423 -5.14 9.35 -3.26
C MET A 423 -6.06 8.32 -2.56
N SER A 424 -5.57 7.13 -2.19
CA SER A 424 -6.32 6.18 -1.36
C SER A 424 -6.47 6.66 0.09
N ILE A 425 -5.80 7.76 0.46
CA ILE A 425 -6.03 8.52 1.69
C ILE A 425 -6.12 10.01 1.36
N MET A 426 -7.25 10.64 1.71
CA MET A 426 -7.47 12.08 1.48
C MET A 426 -8.14 12.71 2.69
N ALA A 427 -8.01 14.02 2.82
CA ALA A 427 -8.65 14.81 3.85
C ALA A 427 -10.06 15.21 3.41
N HIS A 428 -11.04 14.92 4.27
CA HIS A 428 -12.45 15.28 4.12
C HIS A 428 -12.89 16.18 5.26
N GLU A 429 -13.95 16.95 5.02
CA GLU A 429 -14.68 17.73 6.01
C GLU A 429 -15.81 16.88 6.60
N VAL A 430 -15.89 16.81 7.92
CA VAL A 430 -16.92 16.05 8.62
C VAL A 430 -18.28 16.68 8.37
N LYS A 431 -19.27 15.84 8.09
CA LYS A 431 -20.69 16.15 8.18
C LYS A 431 -21.36 15.14 9.10
N VAL A 432 -21.79 15.56 10.28
CA VAL A 432 -22.40 14.64 11.26
C VAL A 432 -23.83 14.32 10.84
N MET A 433 -24.14 13.03 10.72
CA MET A 433 -25.43 12.54 10.23
C MET A 433 -25.94 11.38 11.09
N PRO A 434 -27.27 11.14 11.11
CA PRO A 434 -27.84 9.97 11.76
C PRO A 434 -27.46 8.67 11.02
N TYR A 435 -27.74 7.54 11.68
CA TYR A 435 -27.38 6.17 11.27
C TYR A 435 -25.90 5.81 11.46
N LYS A 436 -25.44 4.70 10.87
CA LYS A 436 -24.22 3.97 11.27
C LYS A 436 -23.18 3.78 10.16
N THR A 437 -23.41 4.33 8.97
CA THR A 437 -22.50 4.22 7.82
C THR A 437 -21.72 5.51 7.59
N PHE A 438 -20.53 5.40 7.02
CA PHE A 438 -19.86 6.56 6.44
C PHE A 438 -20.51 6.89 5.10
N ARG A 439 -20.80 8.17 4.84
CA ARG A 439 -21.41 8.59 3.57
C ARG A 439 -20.39 9.32 2.71
N ILE A 440 -20.30 8.95 1.45
CA ILE A 440 -19.37 9.57 0.49
C ILE A 440 -20.11 9.96 -0.79
N ASN A 441 -19.68 11.05 -1.39
CA ASN A 441 -20.14 11.43 -2.72
C ASN A 441 -19.66 10.40 -3.77
N PRO A 442 -20.55 9.82 -4.60
CA PRO A 442 -20.18 8.81 -5.60
C PRO A 442 -19.12 9.26 -6.61
N ALA A 443 -18.98 10.56 -6.87
CA ALA A 443 -17.95 11.10 -7.77
C ALA A 443 -16.52 10.88 -7.26
N VAL A 444 -16.36 10.63 -5.95
CA VAL A 444 -15.07 10.44 -5.26
C VAL A 444 -14.77 8.95 -5.04
N CYS A 445 -15.63 8.03 -5.50
CA CYS A 445 -15.34 6.59 -5.44
C CYS A 445 -14.11 6.15 -6.26
N PRO A 446 -13.85 6.68 -7.48
CA PRO A 446 -12.71 6.26 -8.31
C PRO A 446 -11.33 6.31 -7.62
N PRO A 447 -10.92 7.39 -6.93
CA PRO A 447 -9.62 7.41 -6.23
C PRO A 447 -9.54 6.41 -5.06
N TYR A 448 -10.65 6.01 -4.46
CA TYR A 448 -10.65 4.96 -3.44
C TYR A 448 -10.79 3.55 -4.03
N ASN A 449 -11.15 3.46 -5.32
CA ASN A 449 -11.60 2.24 -5.98
C ASN A 449 -12.73 1.56 -5.18
N ALA A 450 -13.61 2.36 -4.57
CA ALA A 450 -14.63 1.93 -3.63
C ALA A 450 -15.95 1.64 -4.33
N ASP A 451 -16.64 0.60 -3.88
CA ASP A 451 -18.00 0.27 -4.28
C ASP A 451 -18.93 0.24 -3.04
N PHE A 452 -20.17 -0.22 -3.22
CA PHE A 452 -21.21 -0.17 -2.18
C PHE A 452 -21.85 -1.54 -1.93
N ASP A 453 -21.12 -2.64 -2.16
CA ASP A 453 -21.60 -4.01 -1.95
C ASP A 453 -21.37 -4.55 -0.53
N GLY A 454 -20.76 -3.74 0.34
CA GLY A 454 -20.33 -4.12 1.69
C GLY A 454 -18.97 -3.55 2.08
N ASP A 455 -18.32 -2.84 1.17
CA ASP A 455 -17.06 -2.13 1.37
C ASP A 455 -17.03 -1.28 2.66
N GLU A 456 -15.91 -1.38 3.38
CA GLU A 456 -15.67 -0.65 4.62
C GLU A 456 -14.46 0.28 4.47
N MET A 457 -14.55 1.47 5.06
CA MET A 457 -13.47 2.48 5.03
C MET A 457 -13.08 2.91 6.45
N ASN A 458 -11.84 3.41 6.55
CA ASN A 458 -11.26 3.90 7.80
C ASN A 458 -11.31 5.43 7.84
N LEU A 459 -11.58 5.96 9.03
CA LEU A 459 -11.53 7.38 9.33
C LEU A 459 -10.52 7.62 10.45
N HIS A 460 -9.64 8.60 10.28
CA HIS A 460 -8.65 9.01 11.28
C HIS A 460 -8.79 10.50 11.58
N VAL A 461 -8.65 10.87 12.87
CA VAL A 461 -8.81 12.26 13.32
C VAL A 461 -7.47 12.84 13.77
N PRO A 462 -6.84 13.73 12.98
CA PRO A 462 -5.60 14.39 13.37
C PRO A 462 -5.78 15.28 14.60
N GLN A 463 -4.92 15.07 15.61
CA GLN A 463 -5.08 15.71 16.92
C GLN A 463 -4.37 17.07 17.04
N THR A 464 -3.17 17.21 16.47
CA THR A 464 -2.40 18.46 16.53
C THR A 464 -2.91 19.47 15.49
N GLU A 465 -2.83 20.77 15.81
CA GLU A 465 -3.22 21.83 14.88
C GLU A 465 -2.38 21.79 13.59
N GLU A 466 -1.07 21.53 13.72
CA GLU A 466 -0.15 21.42 12.57
C GLU A 466 -0.59 20.31 11.61
N ALA A 467 -0.91 19.11 12.13
CA ALA A 467 -1.34 17.99 11.29
C ALA A 467 -2.71 18.24 10.64
N ARG A 468 -3.64 18.91 11.33
CA ARG A 468 -4.92 19.32 10.73
C ARG A 468 -4.73 20.36 9.63
N ALA A 469 -3.89 21.36 9.85
CA ALA A 469 -3.60 22.39 8.87
C ALA A 469 -2.91 21.81 7.64
N GLU A 470 -1.91 20.95 7.82
CA GLU A 470 -1.23 20.24 6.74
C GLU A 470 -2.20 19.38 5.92
N ALA A 471 -3.02 18.57 6.58
CA ALA A 471 -4.04 17.76 5.92
C ALA A 471 -5.05 18.61 5.13
N LYS A 472 -5.50 19.72 5.71
CA LYS A 472 -6.46 20.63 5.07
C LYS A 472 -5.89 21.31 3.81
N ILE A 473 -4.61 21.65 3.83
CA ILE A 473 -3.97 22.41 2.74
C ILE A 473 -3.49 21.48 1.62
N LEU A 474 -2.91 20.32 1.97
CA LEU A 474 -2.24 19.45 0.99
C LEU A 474 -3.06 18.23 0.57
N MET A 475 -3.89 17.69 1.47
CA MET A 475 -4.54 16.39 1.28
C MET A 475 -6.02 16.49 0.96
N LYS A 476 -6.58 17.69 0.87
CA LYS A 476 -8.01 17.88 0.62
C LYS A 476 -8.43 17.29 -0.73
N VAL A 477 -9.67 16.83 -0.81
CA VAL A 477 -10.19 16.17 -2.02
C VAL A 477 -10.09 17.07 -3.26
N GLU A 478 -10.47 18.35 -3.15
CA GLU A 478 -10.42 19.28 -4.28
C GLU A 478 -9.01 19.59 -4.78
N GLU A 479 -7.99 19.47 -3.92
CA GLU A 479 -6.57 19.65 -4.27
C GLU A 479 -6.01 18.42 -5.01
N ASN A 480 -6.74 17.30 -5.00
CA ASN A 480 -6.31 16.01 -5.55
C ASN A 480 -7.27 15.49 -6.63
N ILE A 481 -8.00 16.38 -7.32
CA ILE A 481 -8.84 15.97 -8.46
C ILE A 481 -7.97 15.44 -9.61
N LEU A 482 -6.80 16.03 -9.85
CA LEU A 482 -5.87 15.59 -10.91
C LEU A 482 -4.96 14.45 -10.43
N SER A 483 -4.88 13.39 -11.22
CA SER A 483 -4.07 12.21 -10.94
C SER A 483 -2.58 12.48 -11.15
N PRO A 484 -1.71 12.17 -10.18
CA PRO A 484 -0.26 12.25 -10.34
C PRO A 484 0.31 11.26 -11.36
N ARG A 485 -0.47 10.26 -11.78
CA ARG A 485 -0.03 9.26 -12.75
C ARG A 485 0.00 9.80 -14.18
N PHE A 486 -0.95 10.65 -14.55
CA PHE A 486 -1.15 11.05 -15.95
C PHE A 486 -1.59 12.51 -16.14
N GLY A 487 -1.84 13.30 -15.08
CA GLY A 487 -2.16 14.73 -15.23
C GLY A 487 -3.57 15.05 -15.73
N GLY A 488 -4.54 14.17 -15.47
CA GLY A 488 -5.96 14.39 -15.77
C GLY A 488 -6.86 14.04 -14.58
N PRO A 489 -8.15 14.40 -14.63
CA PRO A 489 -9.06 14.28 -13.49
C PRO A 489 -9.39 12.81 -13.19
N ILE A 490 -9.10 12.33 -11.99
CA ILE A 490 -9.54 11.01 -11.51
C ILE A 490 -10.93 11.06 -10.85
N ILE A 491 -11.27 12.19 -10.26
CA ILE A 491 -12.58 12.44 -9.65
C ILE A 491 -13.50 12.99 -10.74
N GLY A 492 -14.71 12.46 -10.86
CA GLY A 492 -15.65 12.88 -11.90
C GLY A 492 -17.00 12.18 -11.81
N GLY A 493 -17.88 12.49 -12.74
CA GLY A 493 -19.15 11.81 -12.90
C GLY A 493 -18.96 10.31 -13.17
N ILE A 494 -19.85 9.48 -12.61
CA ILE A 494 -19.89 8.04 -12.86
C ILE A 494 -21.33 7.64 -13.17
N HIS A 495 -21.52 6.63 -14.01
CA HIS A 495 -22.80 5.97 -14.29
C HIS A 495 -23.96 6.98 -14.50
N ASP A 496 -24.90 7.08 -13.55
CA ASP A 496 -26.06 7.97 -13.59
C ASP A 496 -25.72 9.45 -13.82
N HIS A 497 -24.56 9.91 -13.34
CA HIS A 497 -24.10 11.27 -13.61
C HIS A 497 -23.90 11.51 -15.11
N ILE A 498 -23.38 10.51 -15.81
CA ILE A 498 -23.12 10.53 -17.24
C ILE A 498 -24.44 10.40 -18.01
N SER A 499 -25.25 9.36 -17.71
CA SER A 499 -26.54 9.15 -18.37
C SER A 499 -27.48 10.33 -18.21
N GLY A 500 -27.59 10.90 -17.00
CA GLY A 500 -28.46 12.04 -16.72
C GLY A 500 -28.05 13.30 -17.48
N MET A 501 -26.74 13.55 -17.62
CA MET A 501 -26.22 14.67 -18.39
C MET A 501 -26.38 14.48 -19.90
N PHE A 502 -26.13 13.26 -20.37
CA PHE A 502 -26.30 12.89 -21.75
C PHE A 502 -27.75 13.08 -22.20
N LEU A 503 -28.70 12.53 -21.44
CA LEU A 503 -30.13 12.68 -21.71
C LEU A 503 -30.61 14.14 -21.61
N LEU A 504 -30.03 14.94 -20.72
CA LEU A 504 -30.36 16.38 -20.62
C LEU A 504 -29.88 17.16 -21.85
N THR A 505 -28.68 16.87 -22.34
CA THR A 505 -27.97 17.73 -23.30
C THR A 505 -28.06 17.27 -24.75
N ARG A 506 -28.39 16.00 -25.00
CA ARG A 506 -28.52 15.43 -26.34
C ARG A 506 -29.73 15.99 -27.08
N GLY A 507 -29.52 16.47 -28.30
CA GLY A 507 -30.61 16.93 -29.17
C GLY A 507 -31.33 18.19 -28.64
N LYS A 508 -32.63 18.29 -28.92
CA LYS A 508 -33.48 19.44 -28.55
C LYS A 508 -34.44 19.07 -27.41
N VAL A 509 -33.90 18.80 -26.22
CA VAL A 509 -34.73 18.64 -25.01
C VAL A 509 -35.25 20.00 -24.56
N THR A 510 -36.58 20.13 -24.47
CA THR A 510 -37.25 21.34 -24.00
C THR A 510 -37.83 21.11 -22.61
N LEU A 511 -37.62 22.09 -21.72
CA LEU A 511 -38.03 22.07 -20.32
C LEU A 511 -38.95 23.27 -20.06
N ASP A 512 -40.06 23.04 -19.37
CA ASP A 512 -40.89 24.14 -18.88
C ASP A 512 -40.23 24.84 -17.68
N LYS A 513 -40.77 26.02 -17.33
CA LYS A 513 -40.23 26.86 -16.25
C LYS A 513 -40.09 26.11 -14.92
N ASN A 514 -41.08 25.29 -14.55
CA ASN A 514 -41.06 24.60 -13.26
C ASN A 514 -40.00 23.51 -13.25
N THR A 515 -39.87 22.74 -14.34
CA THR A 515 -38.79 21.76 -14.49
C THR A 515 -37.41 22.41 -14.44
N ALA A 516 -37.22 23.52 -15.13
CA ALA A 516 -35.96 24.25 -15.15
C ALA A 516 -35.56 24.80 -13.76
N LEU A 517 -36.52 25.28 -12.97
CA LEU A 517 -36.26 25.73 -11.60
C LEU A 517 -35.98 24.57 -10.64
N GLU A 518 -36.71 23.46 -10.79
CA GLU A 518 -36.53 22.29 -9.96
C GLU A 518 -35.19 21.58 -10.21
N SER A 519 -34.72 21.54 -11.47
CA SER A 519 -33.43 20.95 -11.82
C SER A 519 -32.27 21.72 -11.16
N LEU A 520 -32.37 23.05 -11.08
CA LEU A 520 -31.39 23.94 -10.44
C LEU A 520 -31.57 24.09 -8.91
N LYS A 521 -32.53 23.40 -8.28
CA LYS A 521 -32.74 23.44 -6.83
C LYS A 521 -31.45 23.07 -6.07
N LYS A 522 -31.08 23.74 -4.96
CA LYS A 522 -29.78 23.51 -4.26
C LYS A 522 -28.50 23.69 -5.10
N SER A 523 -28.57 24.31 -6.29
CA SER A 523 -27.39 24.88 -6.92
C SER A 523 -27.15 26.29 -6.41
N ASP A 524 -25.96 26.84 -6.62
CA ASP A 524 -25.65 28.23 -6.28
C ASP A 524 -26.25 29.25 -7.26
N ILE A 525 -26.99 28.79 -8.28
CA ILE A 525 -27.57 29.60 -9.35
C ILE A 525 -28.88 30.24 -8.84
N LYS A 526 -28.90 31.58 -8.77
CA LYS A 526 -30.02 32.36 -8.24
C LYS A 526 -31.01 32.82 -9.31
N ASP A 527 -30.51 33.08 -10.52
CA ASP A 527 -31.30 33.63 -11.62
C ASP A 527 -31.37 32.63 -12.77
N LEU A 528 -32.60 32.30 -13.17
CA LEU A 528 -32.82 31.50 -14.37
C LEU A 528 -32.59 32.37 -15.61
N SER A 529 -31.83 31.84 -16.58
CA SER A 529 -31.62 32.50 -17.87
C SER A 529 -32.92 32.82 -18.63
N LYS A 530 -32.86 33.73 -19.61
CA LYS A 530 -34.03 34.05 -20.46
C LYS A 530 -34.52 32.81 -21.22
N PRO A 531 -35.82 32.60 -21.44
CA PRO A 531 -36.30 31.41 -22.16
C PRO A 531 -35.71 31.34 -23.57
N ALA A 532 -35.42 30.12 -24.03
CA ALA A 532 -34.94 29.86 -25.39
C ALA A 532 -36.01 30.15 -26.46
N GLY A 533 -37.29 30.02 -26.09
CA GLY A 533 -38.42 30.37 -26.94
C GLY A 533 -39.76 30.16 -26.24
N TYR A 534 -40.84 30.24 -27.03
CA TYR A 534 -42.21 29.98 -26.57
C TYR A 534 -42.80 28.81 -27.37
N GLY A 535 -43.17 27.74 -26.67
CA GLY A 535 -43.81 26.55 -27.24
C GLY A 535 -45.25 26.49 -26.74
N ASN A 536 -46.22 26.38 -27.65
CA ASN A 536 -47.66 26.38 -27.32
C ASN A 536 -48.07 27.54 -26.38
N GLY A 537 -47.48 28.73 -26.58
CA GLY A 537 -47.74 29.94 -25.77
C GLY A 537 -47.05 29.97 -24.40
N LYS A 538 -46.26 28.96 -24.02
CA LYS A 538 -45.52 28.92 -22.74
C LYS A 538 -44.00 29.04 -22.97
N PRO A 539 -43.25 29.75 -22.11
CA PRO A 539 -41.80 29.85 -22.23
C PRO A 539 -41.14 28.49 -21.94
N TYR A 540 -40.14 28.12 -22.75
CA TYR A 540 -39.33 26.91 -22.55
C TYR A 540 -37.84 27.22 -22.51
N TRP A 541 -37.09 26.32 -21.89
CA TRP A 541 -35.62 26.32 -21.80
C TRP A 541 -35.07 25.04 -22.44
N THR A 542 -33.86 25.09 -22.97
CA THR A 542 -33.20 23.88 -23.50
C THR A 542 -32.32 23.25 -22.44
N GLY A 543 -32.12 21.93 -22.49
CA GLY A 543 -31.21 21.26 -21.57
C GLY A 543 -29.76 21.77 -21.66
N LYS A 544 -29.28 22.08 -22.88
CA LYS A 544 -27.98 22.73 -23.11
C LYS A 544 -27.88 24.10 -22.41
N GLN A 545 -28.97 24.87 -22.40
CA GLN A 545 -29.02 26.16 -21.71
C GLN A 545 -29.00 26.02 -20.18
N ILE A 546 -29.66 24.99 -19.64
CA ILE A 546 -29.58 24.69 -18.20
C ILE A 546 -28.16 24.30 -17.82
N PHE A 547 -27.53 23.40 -18.59
CA PHE A 547 -26.13 23.00 -18.35
C PHE A 547 -25.15 24.18 -18.45
N SER A 548 -25.36 25.08 -19.41
CA SER A 548 -24.52 26.28 -19.58
C SER A 548 -24.47 27.18 -18.35
N GLN A 549 -25.51 27.18 -17.50
CA GLN A 549 -25.52 27.99 -16.27
C GLN A 549 -24.55 27.47 -15.19
N LEU A 550 -24.05 26.23 -15.31
CA LEU A 550 -23.03 25.69 -14.41
C LEU A 550 -21.61 26.06 -14.81
N LEU A 551 -21.40 26.44 -16.07
CA LEU A 551 -20.07 26.69 -16.61
C LEU A 551 -19.59 28.10 -16.20
N PRO A 552 -18.30 28.26 -15.87
CA PRO A 552 -17.70 29.58 -15.72
C PRO A 552 -17.85 30.43 -16.99
N LYS A 553 -18.09 31.73 -16.80
CA LYS A 553 -18.06 32.70 -17.92
C LYS A 553 -16.64 32.79 -18.48
N GLY A 554 -16.51 32.95 -19.80
CA GLY A 554 -15.22 32.92 -20.50
C GLY A 554 -14.65 31.52 -20.75
N LEU A 555 -15.38 30.43 -20.42
CA LEU A 555 -14.93 29.08 -20.73
C LEU A 555 -15.15 28.79 -22.23
N ASP A 556 -14.04 28.59 -22.95
CA ASP A 556 -14.03 28.12 -24.33
C ASP A 556 -13.41 26.72 -24.40
N LEU A 557 -14.11 25.79 -25.05
CA LEU A 557 -13.67 24.40 -25.21
C LEU A 557 -14.36 23.73 -26.40
N THR A 558 -13.60 22.96 -27.19
CA THR A 558 -14.13 22.13 -28.27
C THR A 558 -13.54 20.74 -28.24
N TYR A 559 -14.38 19.70 -28.33
CA TYR A 559 -13.92 18.31 -28.36
C TYR A 559 -14.98 17.38 -28.98
N ARG A 560 -14.59 16.13 -29.23
CA ARG A 560 -15.51 15.08 -29.72
C ARG A 560 -16.01 14.26 -28.53
N ALA A 561 -17.32 14.09 -28.46
CA ALA A 561 -18.00 13.22 -27.51
C ALA A 561 -17.65 11.74 -27.80
N LYS A 562 -17.81 10.86 -26.80
CA LYS A 562 -17.65 9.40 -26.88
C LYS A 562 -18.51 8.77 -27.97
N MET A 563 -19.71 9.30 -28.15
CA MET A 563 -20.66 8.88 -29.18
C MET A 563 -20.22 9.17 -30.63
N CYS A 564 -19.09 9.86 -30.83
CA CYS A 564 -18.58 10.16 -32.16
C CYS A 564 -18.03 8.90 -32.83
N GLU A 565 -18.60 8.54 -33.98
CA GLU A 565 -18.20 7.37 -34.78
C GLU A 565 -16.95 7.61 -35.65
N ASN A 566 -16.31 8.78 -35.55
CA ASN A 566 -15.17 9.16 -36.38
C ASN A 566 -15.41 8.95 -37.89
N CYS A 567 -16.54 9.48 -38.39
CA CYS A 567 -16.88 9.45 -39.81
C CYS A 567 -15.74 10.00 -40.68
N GLU A 568 -15.61 9.50 -41.91
CA GLU A 568 -14.55 9.91 -42.86
C GLU A 568 -14.52 11.43 -43.09
N ILE A 569 -15.69 12.07 -43.12
CA ILE A 569 -15.84 13.53 -43.23
C ILE A 569 -16.59 14.05 -41.99
N CYS A 570 -15.92 14.90 -41.20
CA CYS A 570 -16.49 15.47 -39.98
C CYS A 570 -17.24 16.77 -40.27
N LYS A 571 -18.58 16.76 -40.13
CA LYS A 571 -19.44 17.96 -40.26
C LYS A 571 -19.35 18.96 -39.08
N ARG A 572 -18.48 18.70 -38.09
CA ARG A 572 -18.25 19.56 -36.89
C ARG A 572 -19.56 20.00 -36.22
N GLU A 573 -19.83 21.32 -36.15
CA GLU A 573 -21.02 21.90 -35.50
C GLU A 573 -22.34 21.42 -36.13
N GLU A 574 -22.33 21.03 -37.41
CA GLU A 574 -23.49 20.50 -38.14
C GLU A 574 -23.60 18.96 -38.04
N CYS A 575 -23.00 18.36 -37.03
CA CYS A 575 -23.09 16.92 -36.79
C CYS A 575 -24.54 16.50 -36.50
N GLU A 576 -25.12 15.70 -37.39
CA GLU A 576 -26.49 15.17 -37.26
C GLU A 576 -26.70 14.36 -35.97
N LYS A 577 -25.63 13.71 -35.49
CA LYS A 577 -25.66 12.94 -34.24
C LYS A 577 -25.48 13.81 -32.99
N ASP A 578 -25.13 15.10 -33.10
CA ASP A 578 -24.85 15.98 -31.96
C ASP A 578 -23.63 15.53 -31.13
N ALA A 579 -22.60 15.01 -31.81
CA ALA A 579 -21.39 14.43 -31.19
C ALA A 579 -20.19 15.40 -31.07
N TYR A 580 -20.27 16.59 -31.67
CA TYR A 580 -19.22 17.60 -31.64
C TYR A 580 -19.55 18.66 -30.60
N VAL A 581 -18.80 18.70 -29.50
CA VAL A 581 -19.07 19.58 -28.37
C VAL A 581 -18.36 20.91 -28.55
N VAL A 582 -19.13 22.00 -28.51
CA VAL A 582 -18.62 23.37 -28.58
C VAL A 582 -19.20 24.19 -27.44
N ILE A 583 -18.30 24.65 -26.57
CA ILE A 583 -18.58 25.60 -25.49
C ILE A 583 -17.88 26.90 -25.83
N ARG A 584 -18.62 28.01 -25.88
CA ARG A 584 -18.06 29.36 -26.04
C ARG A 584 -18.59 30.31 -24.98
N ASP A 585 -17.69 31.05 -24.33
CA ASP A 585 -18.01 31.97 -23.23
C ASP A 585 -18.97 31.35 -22.18
N GLY A 586 -18.71 30.09 -21.79
CA GLY A 586 -19.53 29.36 -20.82
C GLY A 586 -20.90 28.90 -21.35
N LYS A 587 -21.15 28.95 -22.66
CA LYS A 587 -22.41 28.47 -23.27
C LYS A 587 -22.17 27.24 -24.14
N LEU A 588 -22.88 26.16 -23.84
CA LEU A 588 -22.91 24.95 -24.65
C LEU A 588 -23.79 25.18 -25.89
N LEU A 589 -23.15 25.33 -27.06
CA LEU A 589 -23.83 25.62 -28.32
C LEU A 589 -24.33 24.33 -28.99
N CYS A 590 -23.44 23.36 -29.18
CA CYS A 590 -23.74 22.05 -29.75
C CYS A 590 -22.98 20.95 -29.01
N GLY A 591 -23.43 19.70 -29.18
CA GLY A 591 -22.87 18.51 -28.57
C GLY A 591 -23.63 18.01 -27.33
N ALA A 592 -23.50 16.72 -27.06
CA ALA A 592 -23.96 16.08 -25.84
C ALA A 592 -22.81 15.94 -24.80
N VAL A 593 -23.18 16.02 -23.52
CA VAL A 593 -22.28 15.86 -22.38
C VAL A 593 -22.29 14.40 -21.94
N ASP A 594 -21.16 13.72 -22.07
CA ASP A 594 -20.99 12.30 -21.79
C ASP A 594 -19.76 12.02 -20.91
N GLU A 595 -19.25 10.77 -20.91
CA GLU A 595 -18.05 10.38 -20.15
C GLU A 595 -16.83 11.27 -20.47
N VAL A 596 -16.63 11.68 -21.73
CA VAL A 596 -15.49 12.53 -22.11
C VAL A 596 -15.64 13.95 -21.57
N ALA A 597 -16.86 14.40 -21.28
CA ALA A 597 -17.12 15.71 -20.76
C ALA A 597 -16.81 15.83 -19.27
N ILE A 598 -17.40 14.94 -18.47
CA ILE A 598 -17.44 15.03 -17.00
C ILE A 598 -17.02 13.76 -16.29
N GLY A 599 -16.75 12.67 -17.02
CA GLY A 599 -16.46 11.36 -16.47
C GLY A 599 -15.14 11.33 -15.70
N ALA A 600 -15.04 10.41 -14.74
CA ALA A 600 -13.76 10.08 -14.12
C ALA A 600 -12.74 9.64 -15.19
N PHE A 601 -11.47 10.02 -15.03
CA PHE A 601 -10.34 9.80 -15.96
C PHE A 601 -10.40 10.60 -17.29
N ALA A 602 -11.59 10.82 -17.85
CA ALA A 602 -11.76 11.37 -19.20
C ALA A 602 -12.27 12.82 -19.25
N GLY A 603 -12.76 13.38 -18.14
CA GLY A 603 -13.51 14.65 -18.11
C GLY A 603 -12.73 15.88 -18.57
N GLN A 604 -12.91 16.29 -19.83
CA GLN A 604 -12.23 17.46 -20.41
C GLN A 604 -12.72 18.79 -19.86
N ILE A 605 -14.03 18.93 -19.57
CA ILE A 605 -14.56 20.17 -19.00
C ILE A 605 -13.97 20.38 -17.60
N LEU A 606 -13.91 19.31 -16.80
CA LEU A 606 -13.36 19.37 -15.45
C LEU A 606 -11.85 19.69 -15.46
N ASP A 607 -11.07 19.04 -16.33
CA ASP A 607 -9.66 19.35 -16.54
C ASP A 607 -9.43 20.84 -16.85
N ARG A 608 -10.25 21.37 -17.76
CA ARG A 608 -10.21 22.76 -18.20
C ARG A 608 -10.50 23.74 -17.07
N ILE A 609 -11.56 23.50 -16.30
CA ILE A 609 -11.97 24.36 -15.19
C ILE A 609 -10.88 24.39 -14.11
N ILE A 610 -10.27 23.24 -13.77
CA ILE A 610 -9.21 23.18 -12.75
C ILE A 610 -7.99 23.99 -13.17
N LYS A 611 -7.53 23.83 -14.42
CA LYS A 611 -6.30 24.46 -14.92
C LYS A 611 -6.44 25.98 -15.10
N GLU A 612 -7.63 26.47 -15.45
CA GLU A 612 -7.83 27.91 -15.76
C GLU A 612 -8.51 28.71 -14.66
N TYR A 613 -9.44 28.11 -13.92
CA TYR A 613 -10.27 28.78 -12.91
C TYR A 613 -9.94 28.31 -11.48
N GLY A 614 -9.12 27.27 -11.34
CA GLY A 614 -8.66 26.75 -10.06
C GLY A 614 -9.59 25.70 -9.43
N VAL A 615 -9.11 25.12 -8.33
CA VAL A 615 -9.73 23.98 -7.64
C VAL A 615 -11.11 24.29 -7.01
N VAL A 616 -11.32 25.53 -6.55
CA VAL A 616 -12.56 25.92 -5.87
C VAL A 616 -13.74 25.95 -6.86
N GLU A 617 -13.53 26.50 -8.05
CA GLU A 617 -14.56 26.53 -9.10
C GLU A 617 -14.80 25.14 -9.67
N ALA A 618 -13.77 24.31 -9.79
CA ALA A 618 -13.92 22.91 -10.18
C ALA A 618 -14.78 22.10 -9.19
N ARG A 619 -14.56 22.29 -7.88
CA ARG A 619 -15.39 21.67 -6.82
C ARG A 619 -16.85 22.08 -6.95
N LYS A 620 -17.12 23.39 -7.10
CA LYS A 620 -18.48 23.91 -7.26
C LYS A 620 -19.15 23.37 -8.52
N PHE A 621 -18.43 23.36 -9.64
CA PHE A 621 -18.94 22.79 -10.89
C PHE A 621 -19.31 21.32 -10.70
N LEU A 622 -18.43 20.51 -10.10
CA LEU A 622 -18.66 19.08 -9.93
C LEU A 622 -19.82 18.78 -8.97
N ASP A 623 -19.90 19.48 -7.83
CA ASP A 623 -21.02 19.35 -6.88
C ASP A 623 -22.36 19.70 -7.56
N ASN A 624 -22.41 20.78 -8.34
CA ASN A 624 -23.63 21.22 -9.01
C ASN A 624 -24.00 20.32 -10.19
N ALA A 625 -23.02 19.87 -10.98
CA ALA A 625 -23.22 19.00 -12.12
C ALA A 625 -23.73 17.62 -11.69
N THR A 626 -23.12 16.99 -10.68
CA THR A 626 -23.57 15.68 -10.19
C THR A 626 -25.01 15.75 -9.64
N ARG A 627 -25.33 16.77 -8.85
CA ARG A 627 -26.70 16.99 -8.35
C ARG A 627 -27.72 17.23 -9.46
N LEU A 628 -27.36 18.01 -10.48
CA LEU A 628 -28.22 18.24 -11.63
C LEU A 628 -28.46 16.95 -12.40
N ALA A 629 -27.42 16.14 -12.64
CA ALA A 629 -27.53 14.88 -13.36
C ALA A 629 -28.52 13.92 -12.69
N ILE A 630 -28.38 13.74 -11.37
CA ILE A 630 -29.25 12.87 -10.58
C ILE A 630 -30.71 13.35 -10.61
N ARG A 631 -30.97 14.66 -10.53
CA ARG A 631 -32.35 15.16 -10.61
C ARG A 631 -32.96 14.96 -11.99
N MET A 632 -32.15 15.16 -13.04
CA MET A 632 -32.64 15.01 -14.40
C MET A 632 -32.93 13.56 -14.72
N ILE A 633 -32.06 12.62 -14.37
CA ILE A 633 -32.31 11.19 -14.61
C ILE A 633 -33.53 10.70 -13.82
N MET A 634 -33.72 11.15 -12.57
CA MET A 634 -34.90 10.84 -11.77
C MET A 634 -36.20 11.36 -12.40
N ARG A 635 -36.15 12.51 -13.09
CA ARG A 635 -37.33 13.12 -13.70
C ARG A 635 -37.66 12.54 -15.07
N ILE A 636 -36.64 12.31 -15.89
CA ILE A 636 -36.81 11.71 -17.22
C ILE A 636 -37.31 10.27 -17.08
N GLY A 637 -36.85 9.56 -16.05
CA GLY A 637 -37.09 8.14 -15.88
C GLY A 637 -36.14 7.35 -16.77
N PHE A 638 -35.28 6.56 -16.15
CA PHE A 638 -34.32 5.73 -16.85
C PHE A 638 -34.37 4.32 -16.25
N SER A 639 -34.72 3.34 -17.07
CA SER A 639 -34.89 1.95 -16.67
C SER A 639 -34.35 1.04 -17.76
N PHE A 640 -33.96 -0.16 -17.37
CA PHE A 640 -33.49 -1.21 -18.27
C PHE A 640 -34.51 -2.34 -18.26
N GLY A 641 -35.12 -2.61 -19.41
CA GLY A 641 -36.06 -3.70 -19.63
C GLY A 641 -35.39 -4.93 -20.24
N ILE A 642 -36.07 -6.08 -20.22
CA ILE A 642 -35.61 -7.27 -20.94
C ILE A 642 -35.72 -7.06 -22.47
N ASP A 643 -36.67 -6.23 -22.89
CA ASP A 643 -36.93 -5.84 -24.28
C ASP A 643 -35.86 -4.93 -24.88
N ASP A 644 -35.06 -4.25 -24.05
CA ASP A 644 -33.87 -3.52 -24.48
C ASP A 644 -32.79 -4.43 -25.11
N GLU A 645 -32.94 -5.75 -25.00
CA GLU A 645 -32.05 -6.72 -25.64
C GLU A 645 -32.73 -7.48 -26.79
N ASP A 646 -33.99 -7.16 -27.12
CA ASP A 646 -34.69 -7.81 -28.23
C ASP A 646 -34.19 -7.30 -29.58
N ILE A 647 -33.87 -8.26 -30.44
CA ILE A 647 -33.55 -8.02 -31.84
C ILE A 647 -34.60 -8.70 -32.73
N PRO A 648 -35.01 -8.08 -33.85
CA PRO A 648 -35.98 -8.67 -34.77
C PRO A 648 -35.54 -10.05 -35.29
N CYS A 649 -36.49 -10.91 -35.67
CA CYS A 649 -36.19 -12.23 -36.25
C CYS A 649 -35.25 -12.14 -37.46
N GLU A 650 -35.41 -11.12 -38.31
CA GLU A 650 -34.53 -10.88 -39.46
C GLU A 650 -33.06 -10.71 -39.03
N ALA A 651 -32.81 -9.99 -37.93
CA ALA A 651 -31.47 -9.80 -37.39
C ALA A 651 -30.92 -11.10 -36.79
N GLN A 652 -31.79 -11.90 -36.15
CA GLN A 652 -31.40 -13.21 -35.60
C GLN A 652 -31.00 -14.20 -36.70
N GLU A 653 -31.73 -14.21 -37.82
CA GLU A 653 -31.41 -15.03 -39.00
C GLU A 653 -30.08 -14.60 -39.62
N GLN A 654 -29.85 -13.29 -39.79
CA GLN A 654 -28.56 -12.77 -40.28
C GLN A 654 -27.38 -13.16 -39.38
N ILE A 655 -27.56 -13.07 -38.06
CA ILE A 655 -26.54 -13.49 -37.09
C ILE A 655 -26.29 -15.00 -37.20
N HIS A 656 -27.35 -15.79 -37.35
CA HIS A 656 -27.23 -17.24 -37.53
C HIS A 656 -26.45 -17.59 -38.79
N ASP A 657 -26.75 -16.95 -39.93
CA ASP A 657 -26.04 -17.15 -41.19
C ASP A 657 -24.56 -16.80 -41.09
N ILE A 658 -24.21 -15.72 -40.39
CA ILE A 658 -22.81 -15.32 -40.18
C ILE A 658 -22.06 -16.35 -39.35
N ILE A 659 -22.69 -16.86 -38.28
CA ILE A 659 -22.09 -17.88 -37.43
C ILE A 659 -21.88 -19.17 -38.24
N MET A 660 -22.89 -19.64 -38.98
CA MET A 660 -22.76 -20.83 -39.84
C MET A 660 -21.64 -20.67 -40.89
N ASN A 661 -21.58 -19.52 -41.56
CA ASN A 661 -20.51 -19.22 -42.52
C ASN A 661 -19.12 -19.18 -41.86
N ALA A 662 -19.02 -18.81 -40.58
CA ALA A 662 -17.77 -18.85 -39.85
C ALA A 662 -17.37 -20.29 -39.50
N GLU A 663 -18.31 -21.14 -39.12
CA GLU A 663 -18.07 -22.56 -38.86
C GLU A 663 -17.62 -23.30 -40.12
N ASP A 664 -18.27 -23.05 -41.26
CA ASP A 664 -17.86 -23.61 -42.54
C ASP A 664 -16.44 -23.19 -42.94
N ARG A 665 -16.05 -21.95 -42.64
CA ARG A 665 -14.66 -21.49 -42.85
C ARG A 665 -13.68 -22.17 -41.92
N VAL A 666 -14.04 -22.37 -40.65
CA VAL A 666 -13.21 -23.13 -39.69
C VAL A 666 -13.04 -24.57 -40.16
N LYS A 667 -14.10 -25.21 -40.64
CA LYS A 667 -14.03 -26.56 -41.19
C LYS A 667 -13.06 -26.65 -42.38
N ARG A 668 -13.12 -25.70 -43.32
CA ARG A 668 -12.16 -25.64 -44.44
C ARG A 668 -10.71 -25.43 -43.99
N LEU A 669 -10.49 -24.66 -42.91
CA LEU A 669 -9.15 -24.50 -42.34
C LEU A 669 -8.62 -25.82 -41.75
N ILE A 670 -9.49 -26.61 -41.11
CA ILE A 670 -9.16 -27.93 -40.57
C ILE A 670 -8.88 -28.92 -41.72
N GLU A 671 -9.72 -28.94 -42.76
CA GLU A 671 -9.51 -29.77 -43.96
C GLU A 671 -8.17 -29.45 -44.65
N ALA A 672 -7.82 -28.15 -44.79
CA ALA A 672 -6.54 -27.73 -45.35
C ALA A 672 -5.34 -28.12 -44.47
N TYR A 673 -5.52 -28.14 -43.14
CA TYR A 673 -4.52 -28.59 -42.20
C TYR A 673 -4.29 -30.10 -42.29
N GLU A 674 -5.37 -30.89 -42.35
CA GLU A 674 -5.31 -32.35 -42.52
C GLU A 674 -4.70 -32.75 -43.87
N ALA A 675 -4.96 -31.97 -44.93
CA ALA A 675 -4.36 -32.14 -46.26
C ALA A 675 -2.87 -31.71 -46.32
N GLY A 676 -2.35 -31.05 -45.28
CA GLY A 676 -0.98 -30.52 -45.27
C GLY A 676 -0.77 -29.30 -46.19
N GLU A 677 -1.84 -28.62 -46.58
CA GLU A 677 -1.83 -27.45 -47.47
C GLU A 677 -1.76 -26.11 -46.71
N LEU A 678 -1.79 -26.14 -45.37
CA LEU A 678 -1.78 -24.95 -44.54
C LEU A 678 -0.37 -24.34 -44.40
N ASP A 679 -0.18 -23.14 -44.92
CA ASP A 679 1.06 -22.38 -44.69
C ASP A 679 1.20 -21.93 -43.22
N SER A 680 2.37 -22.24 -42.62
CA SER A 680 2.76 -21.81 -41.28
C SER A 680 2.95 -20.29 -41.21
N LEU A 681 2.44 -19.67 -40.15
CA LEU A 681 2.78 -18.28 -39.85
C LEU A 681 4.25 -18.16 -39.39
N PRO A 682 4.94 -17.05 -39.72
CA PRO A 682 6.33 -16.86 -39.31
C PRO A 682 6.51 -17.01 -37.78
N GLY A 683 7.41 -17.91 -37.37
CA GLY A 683 7.76 -18.13 -35.97
C GLY A 683 6.74 -18.95 -35.16
N ARG A 684 5.76 -19.56 -35.80
CA ARG A 684 4.73 -20.42 -35.19
C ARG A 684 4.77 -21.83 -35.78
N THR A 685 4.37 -22.82 -34.99
CA THR A 685 4.14 -24.17 -35.51
C THR A 685 2.89 -24.21 -36.39
N LEU A 686 2.71 -25.28 -37.16
CA LEU A 686 1.50 -25.46 -37.98
C LEU A 686 0.24 -25.53 -37.12
N ASP A 687 0.29 -26.25 -36.00
CA ASP A 687 -0.81 -26.40 -35.04
C ASP A 687 -1.20 -25.06 -34.42
N GLU A 688 -0.21 -24.28 -33.96
CA GLU A 688 -0.45 -22.92 -33.44
C GLU A 688 -1.00 -22.00 -34.54
N THR A 689 -0.56 -22.19 -35.79
CA THR A 689 -1.05 -21.41 -36.93
C THR A 689 -2.52 -21.70 -37.21
N LEU A 690 -2.94 -22.97 -37.16
CA LEU A 690 -4.34 -23.36 -37.31
C LEU A 690 -5.19 -22.71 -36.22
N GLU A 691 -4.80 -22.87 -34.95
CA GLU A 691 -5.52 -22.31 -33.80
C GLU A 691 -5.68 -20.78 -33.90
N MET A 692 -4.61 -20.07 -34.26
CA MET A 692 -4.66 -18.62 -34.45
C MET A 692 -5.61 -18.20 -35.58
N LYS A 693 -5.57 -18.89 -36.73
CA LYS A 693 -6.48 -18.60 -37.87
C LYS A 693 -7.94 -18.86 -37.49
N ILE A 694 -8.22 -19.95 -36.77
CA ILE A 694 -9.57 -20.26 -36.26
C ILE A 694 -10.06 -19.16 -35.31
N MET A 695 -9.25 -18.78 -34.31
CA MET A 695 -9.61 -17.72 -33.37
C MET A 695 -9.86 -16.38 -34.06
N GLN A 696 -9.08 -16.06 -35.10
CA GLN A 696 -9.27 -14.84 -35.88
C GLN A 696 -10.60 -14.84 -36.64
N GLU A 697 -10.95 -15.94 -37.31
CA GLU A 697 -12.22 -16.07 -38.05
C GLU A 697 -13.44 -16.02 -37.11
N LEU A 698 -13.40 -16.75 -35.99
CA LEU A 698 -14.47 -16.73 -34.98
C LEU A 698 -14.59 -15.35 -34.31
N GLY A 699 -13.46 -14.64 -34.11
CA GLY A 699 -13.44 -13.28 -33.60
C GLY A 699 -14.09 -12.28 -34.55
N LYS A 700 -13.83 -12.40 -35.87
CA LYS A 700 -14.50 -11.58 -36.90
C LYS A 700 -16.00 -11.82 -36.92
N ALA A 701 -16.43 -13.08 -36.86
CA ALA A 701 -17.84 -13.46 -36.87
C ALA A 701 -18.60 -12.85 -35.68
N ARG A 702 -18.01 -12.91 -34.48
CA ARG A 702 -18.57 -12.27 -33.27
C ARG A 702 -18.74 -10.75 -33.44
N ASN A 703 -17.72 -10.07 -34.00
CA ASN A 703 -17.79 -8.62 -34.19
C ASN A 703 -18.88 -8.25 -35.23
N GLN A 704 -18.98 -8.98 -36.34
CA GLN A 704 -20.02 -8.78 -37.36
C GLN A 704 -21.43 -9.01 -36.80
N ALA A 705 -21.61 -10.07 -35.99
CA ALA A 705 -22.86 -10.32 -35.29
C ALA A 705 -23.22 -9.17 -34.33
N GLY A 706 -22.20 -8.58 -33.69
CA GLY A 706 -22.35 -7.40 -32.84
C GLY A 706 -22.74 -6.14 -33.58
N ASP A 707 -22.16 -5.90 -34.75
CA ASP A 707 -22.50 -4.75 -35.59
C ASP A 707 -23.96 -4.86 -36.03
N ILE A 708 -24.44 -6.03 -36.47
CA ILE A 708 -25.84 -6.23 -36.86
C ILE A 708 -26.78 -5.98 -35.68
N ALA A 709 -26.49 -6.58 -34.52
CA ALA A 709 -27.28 -6.32 -33.31
C ALA A 709 -27.31 -4.81 -32.98
N GLY A 710 -26.17 -4.13 -33.07
CA GLY A 710 -26.07 -2.69 -32.82
C GLY A 710 -26.87 -1.81 -33.78
N HIS A 711 -27.02 -2.20 -35.05
CA HIS A 711 -27.83 -1.46 -36.03
C HIS A 711 -29.34 -1.57 -35.73
N HIS A 712 -29.78 -2.74 -35.25
CA HIS A 712 -31.19 -2.98 -34.94
C HIS A 712 -31.59 -2.48 -33.54
N LEU A 713 -30.64 -2.38 -32.62
CA LEU A 713 -30.83 -1.77 -31.30
C LEU A 713 -30.81 -0.24 -31.46
N GLY A 714 -31.98 0.37 -31.55
CA GLY A 714 -32.14 1.81 -31.76
C GLY A 714 -31.56 2.68 -30.63
N MET A 715 -31.32 3.95 -30.91
CA MET A 715 -30.73 4.92 -29.96
C MET A 715 -31.69 5.39 -28.85
N ASP A 716 -32.95 4.99 -28.91
CA ASP A 716 -33.98 5.24 -27.89
C ASP A 716 -33.97 4.18 -26.78
N ASN A 717 -33.17 3.13 -26.97
CA ASN A 717 -32.97 2.05 -26.02
C ASN A 717 -32.01 2.48 -24.90
N SER A 718 -32.41 2.23 -23.65
CA SER A 718 -31.62 2.60 -22.46
C SER A 718 -30.26 1.91 -22.42
N ALA A 719 -30.18 0.65 -22.85
CA ALA A 719 -28.95 -0.12 -22.91
C ALA A 719 -27.92 0.52 -23.86
N VAL A 720 -28.39 0.90 -25.05
CA VAL A 720 -27.58 1.57 -26.07
C VAL A 720 -27.12 2.95 -25.57
N VAL A 721 -28.01 3.70 -24.92
CA VAL A 721 -27.65 4.99 -24.30
C VAL A 721 -26.54 4.82 -23.27
N MET A 722 -26.59 3.81 -22.40
CA MET A 722 -25.53 3.57 -21.41
C MET A 722 -24.19 3.20 -22.06
N ALA A 723 -24.21 2.36 -23.10
CA ALA A 723 -23.01 1.92 -23.79
C ALA A 723 -22.34 3.05 -24.60
N ILE A 724 -23.13 3.87 -25.30
CA ILE A 724 -22.61 4.94 -26.17
C ILE A 724 -22.18 6.17 -25.37
N SER A 725 -22.89 6.50 -24.29
CA SER A 725 -22.50 7.62 -23.41
C SER A 725 -21.27 7.31 -22.55
N GLY A 726 -20.88 6.04 -22.45
CA GLY A 726 -19.79 5.58 -21.57
C GLY A 726 -20.19 5.51 -20.09
N ALA A 727 -21.49 5.56 -19.78
CA ALA A 727 -21.98 5.51 -18.41
C ALA A 727 -21.72 4.15 -17.75
N ARG A 728 -22.17 3.05 -18.38
CA ARG A 728 -21.92 1.69 -17.91
C ARG A 728 -22.16 0.69 -19.04
N GLY A 729 -21.26 -0.27 -19.17
CA GLY A 729 -21.34 -1.28 -20.24
C GLY A 729 -20.66 -0.83 -21.53
N SER A 730 -20.58 -1.75 -22.48
CA SER A 730 -19.96 -1.54 -23.79
C SER A 730 -20.85 -2.15 -24.87
N MET A 731 -20.65 -1.74 -26.12
CA MET A 731 -21.32 -2.38 -27.26
C MET A 731 -21.02 -3.87 -27.33
N LEU A 732 -19.80 -4.29 -26.96
CA LEU A 732 -19.43 -5.71 -26.89
C LEU A 732 -20.28 -6.48 -25.88
N ASN A 733 -20.57 -5.91 -24.71
CA ASN A 733 -21.41 -6.60 -23.72
C ASN A 733 -22.85 -6.74 -24.24
N LEU A 734 -23.37 -5.71 -24.93
CA LEU A 734 -24.68 -5.79 -25.58
C LEU A 734 -24.71 -6.85 -26.68
N THR A 735 -23.64 -6.95 -27.47
CA THR A 735 -23.46 -8.03 -28.44
C THR A 735 -23.52 -9.40 -27.78
N GLN A 736 -22.91 -9.59 -26.62
CA GLN A 736 -22.94 -10.87 -25.91
C GLN A 736 -24.33 -11.21 -25.35
N MET A 737 -25.09 -10.20 -24.93
CA MET A 737 -26.45 -10.37 -24.41
C MET A 737 -27.46 -10.67 -25.52
N ALA A 738 -27.37 -9.99 -26.68
CA ALA A 738 -28.33 -10.10 -27.77
C ALA A 738 -27.92 -11.08 -28.89
N ALA A 739 -26.64 -11.11 -29.29
CA ALA A 739 -26.16 -11.84 -30.47
C ALA A 739 -25.47 -13.17 -30.14
N CYS A 740 -24.23 -13.15 -29.65
CA CYS A 740 -23.48 -14.35 -29.25
C CYS A 740 -22.37 -14.01 -28.26
N VAL A 741 -22.07 -14.94 -27.33
CA VAL A 741 -20.97 -14.75 -26.36
C VAL A 741 -19.60 -14.84 -27.04
N GLY A 742 -19.46 -15.77 -27.99
CA GLY A 742 -18.26 -16.01 -28.79
C GLY A 742 -17.27 -16.99 -28.15
N GLN A 743 -16.02 -16.99 -28.65
CA GLN A 743 -14.98 -17.94 -28.27
C GLN A 743 -14.59 -17.82 -26.79
N GLN A 744 -14.64 -18.94 -26.06
CA GLN A 744 -14.05 -19.05 -24.72
C GLN A 744 -12.58 -19.47 -24.82
N SER A 745 -11.73 -18.89 -23.98
CA SER A 745 -10.30 -19.21 -23.96
C SER A 745 -9.84 -19.43 -22.53
N VAL A 746 -8.76 -20.19 -22.38
CA VAL A 746 -8.05 -20.36 -21.12
C VAL A 746 -6.57 -20.17 -21.39
N ARG A 747 -5.94 -19.15 -20.78
CA ARG A 747 -4.51 -18.80 -20.97
C ARG A 747 -4.13 -18.45 -22.42
N GLY A 748 -5.07 -17.88 -23.16
CA GLY A 748 -4.85 -17.37 -24.52
C GLY A 748 -5.08 -18.39 -25.64
N GLU A 749 -5.34 -19.66 -25.31
CA GLU A 749 -5.68 -20.71 -26.27
C GLU A 749 -7.16 -21.10 -26.15
N ARG A 750 -7.71 -21.74 -27.20
CA ARG A 750 -9.03 -22.38 -27.09
C ARG A 750 -9.00 -23.50 -26.04
N ILE A 751 -10.17 -23.89 -25.56
CA ILE A 751 -10.24 -24.89 -24.49
C ILE A 751 -9.86 -26.25 -25.07
N GLN A 752 -8.76 -26.84 -24.61
CA GLN A 752 -8.32 -28.20 -25.00
C GLN A 752 -8.28 -29.18 -23.81
N ARG A 753 -8.21 -28.66 -22.58
CA ARG A 753 -8.06 -29.50 -21.37
C ARG A 753 -9.36 -30.26 -21.08
N GLY A 754 -9.31 -31.59 -21.22
CA GLY A 754 -10.46 -32.47 -21.00
C GLY A 754 -10.08 -33.94 -20.93
N TYR A 755 -10.81 -34.77 -21.67
CA TYR A 755 -10.54 -36.20 -21.89
C TYR A 755 -9.37 -36.38 -22.89
N SER A 756 -8.90 -37.61 -23.08
CA SER A 756 -7.94 -37.91 -24.14
C SER A 756 -8.55 -37.59 -25.52
N GLU A 757 -7.84 -36.81 -26.33
CA GLU A 757 -8.24 -36.39 -27.69
C GLU A 757 -9.56 -35.60 -27.80
N ARG A 758 -10.15 -35.11 -26.70
CA ARG A 758 -11.38 -34.27 -26.74
C ARG A 758 -11.62 -33.52 -25.43
N THR A 759 -12.31 -32.39 -25.49
CA THR A 759 -12.61 -31.57 -24.32
C THR A 759 -13.71 -32.17 -23.42
N LEU A 760 -14.81 -32.62 -24.04
CA LEU A 760 -16.00 -33.17 -23.38
C LEU A 760 -16.37 -34.53 -24.00
N PRO A 761 -17.06 -35.42 -23.25
CA PRO A 761 -17.42 -36.74 -23.74
C PRO A 761 -18.54 -36.72 -24.80
N HIS A 762 -19.06 -35.53 -25.11
CA HIS A 762 -20.13 -35.31 -26.10
C HIS A 762 -19.59 -35.07 -27.52
N PHE A 763 -18.28 -34.90 -27.67
CA PHE A 763 -17.61 -34.73 -28.96
C PHE A 763 -16.86 -36.01 -29.37
N ASP A 764 -16.63 -36.16 -30.67
CA ASP A 764 -15.81 -37.23 -31.22
C ASP A 764 -14.33 -37.02 -30.85
N GLU A 765 -13.56 -38.12 -30.87
CA GLU A 765 -12.13 -38.06 -30.60
C GLU A 765 -11.41 -37.37 -31.78
N GLY A 766 -10.60 -36.35 -31.48
CA GLY A 766 -9.86 -35.54 -32.45
C GLY A 766 -10.64 -34.38 -33.07
N ASP A 767 -11.86 -34.08 -32.60
CA ASP A 767 -12.67 -32.98 -33.18
C ASP A 767 -12.07 -31.59 -32.87
N LEU A 768 -11.55 -30.92 -33.90
CA LEU A 768 -10.96 -29.58 -33.85
C LEU A 768 -11.97 -28.44 -34.13
N GLY A 769 -13.25 -28.77 -34.29
CA GLY A 769 -14.33 -27.85 -34.63
C GLY A 769 -14.52 -26.68 -33.65
N ALA A 770 -15.33 -25.70 -34.05
CA ALA A 770 -15.61 -24.52 -33.24
C ALA A 770 -16.28 -24.89 -31.90
N ASP A 771 -17.28 -25.77 -31.93
CA ASP A 771 -18.03 -26.21 -30.75
C ASP A 771 -17.21 -27.06 -29.79
N ALA A 772 -16.41 -27.99 -30.34
CA ALA A 772 -15.56 -28.90 -29.57
C ALA A 772 -14.55 -28.16 -28.71
N HIS A 773 -14.15 -26.96 -29.10
CA HIS A 773 -13.17 -26.13 -28.39
C HIS A 773 -13.76 -24.86 -27.77
N GLY A 774 -15.08 -24.85 -27.51
CA GLY A 774 -15.72 -23.86 -26.65
C GLY A 774 -16.09 -22.54 -27.32
N PHE A 775 -16.53 -22.58 -28.58
CA PHE A 775 -17.23 -21.46 -29.20
C PHE A 775 -18.70 -21.42 -28.73
N VAL A 776 -19.13 -20.31 -28.13
CA VAL A 776 -20.51 -20.15 -27.63
C VAL A 776 -21.31 -19.32 -28.63
N LYS A 777 -22.22 -19.98 -29.35
CA LYS A 777 -23.07 -19.38 -30.39
C LYS A 777 -24.26 -18.66 -29.78
N SER A 778 -24.78 -19.21 -28.68
CA SER A 778 -25.95 -18.65 -28.00
C SER A 778 -25.59 -17.33 -27.30
N SER A 779 -26.55 -16.41 -27.25
CA SER A 779 -26.48 -15.22 -26.42
C SER A 779 -26.98 -15.52 -25.00
N TYR A 780 -26.71 -14.63 -24.05
CA TYR A 780 -27.24 -14.78 -22.69
C TYR A 780 -28.77 -14.75 -22.65
N LYS A 781 -29.39 -13.97 -23.53
CA LYS A 781 -30.85 -13.88 -23.64
C LYS A 781 -31.48 -15.14 -24.20
N LYS A 782 -30.90 -15.73 -25.25
CA LYS A 782 -31.36 -16.99 -25.83
C LYS A 782 -31.21 -18.16 -24.84
N GLY A 783 -30.20 -18.09 -23.99
CA GLY A 783 -29.84 -19.11 -23.02
C GLY A 783 -28.78 -20.07 -23.59
N LEU A 784 -27.85 -20.47 -22.72
CA LEU A 784 -26.74 -21.35 -23.09
C LEU A 784 -27.15 -22.83 -23.03
N SER A 785 -26.69 -23.63 -24.00
CA SER A 785 -26.78 -25.08 -23.90
C SER A 785 -25.90 -25.62 -22.75
N PRO A 786 -26.11 -26.86 -22.27
CA PRO A 786 -25.29 -27.44 -21.20
C PRO A 786 -23.78 -27.44 -21.51
N ILE A 787 -23.42 -27.66 -22.78
CA ILE A 787 -22.04 -27.66 -23.25
C ILE A 787 -21.46 -26.24 -23.23
N GLU A 788 -22.17 -25.28 -23.81
CA GLU A 788 -21.77 -23.86 -23.82
C GLU A 788 -21.64 -23.29 -22.41
N PHE A 789 -22.57 -23.63 -21.51
CA PHE A 789 -22.51 -23.22 -20.11
C PHE A 789 -21.24 -23.72 -19.42
N PHE A 790 -20.85 -24.98 -19.67
CA PHE A 790 -19.66 -25.56 -19.08
C PHE A 790 -18.38 -24.91 -19.62
N PHE A 791 -18.28 -24.67 -20.92
CA PHE A 791 -17.16 -23.93 -21.51
C PHE A 791 -17.09 -22.48 -21.02
N HIS A 792 -18.24 -21.82 -20.87
CA HIS A 792 -18.28 -20.48 -20.30
C HIS A 792 -17.79 -20.45 -18.85
N ALA A 793 -18.16 -21.45 -18.05
CA ALA A 793 -17.67 -21.60 -16.68
C ALA A 793 -16.15 -21.84 -16.62
N MET A 794 -15.57 -22.57 -17.59
CA MET A 794 -14.12 -22.75 -17.71
C MET A 794 -13.41 -21.42 -17.98
N GLY A 795 -13.90 -20.63 -18.94
CA GLY A 795 -13.36 -19.29 -19.23
C GLY A 795 -13.50 -18.34 -18.03
N GLY A 796 -14.64 -18.37 -17.34
CA GLY A 796 -14.88 -17.55 -16.15
C GLY A 796 -13.91 -17.84 -14.99
N ARG A 797 -13.43 -19.08 -14.84
CA ARG A 797 -12.43 -19.42 -13.80
C ARG A 797 -11.09 -18.75 -14.02
N GLU A 798 -10.69 -18.49 -15.25
CA GLU A 798 -9.45 -17.78 -15.54
C GLU A 798 -9.47 -16.39 -14.91
N GLY A 799 -10.54 -15.62 -15.14
CA GLY A 799 -10.68 -14.27 -14.58
C GLY A 799 -10.59 -14.22 -13.04
N LEU A 800 -11.21 -15.19 -12.35
CA LEU A 800 -11.17 -15.29 -10.89
C LEU A 800 -9.76 -15.59 -10.36
N VAL A 801 -9.06 -16.54 -10.99
CA VAL A 801 -7.72 -16.96 -10.57
C VAL A 801 -6.68 -15.89 -10.87
N ASP A 802 -6.70 -15.32 -12.08
CA ASP A 802 -5.72 -14.32 -12.50
C ASP A 802 -5.78 -13.06 -11.64
N THR A 803 -7.00 -12.60 -11.32
CA THR A 803 -7.21 -11.42 -10.47
C THR A 803 -6.64 -11.65 -9.06
N ALA A 804 -6.83 -12.85 -8.50
CA ALA A 804 -6.28 -13.21 -7.19
C ALA A 804 -4.75 -13.34 -7.18
N VAL A 805 -4.17 -14.00 -8.19
CA VAL A 805 -2.72 -14.27 -8.25
C VAL A 805 -1.92 -12.99 -8.52
N ARG A 806 -2.37 -12.14 -9.46
CA ARG A 806 -1.66 -10.91 -9.86
C ARG A 806 -1.44 -9.94 -8.70
N THR A 807 -2.35 -9.91 -7.74
CA THR A 807 -2.27 -9.05 -6.55
C THR A 807 -0.99 -9.27 -5.74
N SER A 808 -0.55 -10.53 -5.61
CA SER A 808 0.65 -10.89 -4.84
C SER A 808 1.94 -10.35 -5.47
N GLN A 809 2.08 -10.52 -6.79
CA GLN A 809 3.25 -10.09 -7.55
C GLN A 809 3.30 -8.56 -7.65
N SER A 810 2.17 -7.94 -7.98
CA SER A 810 2.04 -6.48 -8.08
C SER A 810 2.38 -5.79 -6.76
N GLY A 811 1.79 -6.24 -5.65
CA GLY A 811 2.05 -5.67 -4.32
C GLY A 811 3.50 -5.86 -3.85
N TYR A 812 4.13 -7.00 -4.18
CA TYR A 812 5.54 -7.22 -3.85
C TYR A 812 6.48 -6.34 -4.68
N LEU A 813 6.24 -6.23 -5.99
CA LEU A 813 6.99 -5.34 -6.88
C LEU A 813 6.87 -3.88 -6.42
N GLN A 814 5.65 -3.42 -6.18
CA GLN A 814 5.38 -2.08 -5.66
C GLN A 814 6.14 -1.83 -4.36
N ARG A 815 6.11 -2.77 -3.41
CA ARG A 815 6.85 -2.66 -2.16
C ARG A 815 8.36 -2.55 -2.38
N ARG A 816 8.93 -3.33 -3.31
CA ARG A 816 10.36 -3.25 -3.63
C ARG A 816 10.74 -1.88 -4.18
N LEU A 817 9.93 -1.35 -5.10
CA LEU A 817 10.16 -0.03 -5.69
C LEU A 817 10.00 1.09 -4.67
N ILE A 818 8.97 1.06 -3.83
CA ILE A 818 8.76 2.06 -2.76
C ILE A 818 9.97 2.09 -1.82
N ASN A 819 10.43 0.95 -1.32
CA ASN A 819 11.59 0.94 -0.40
C ASN A 819 12.90 1.38 -1.07
N ALA A 820 13.00 1.31 -2.40
CA ALA A 820 14.17 1.77 -3.14
C ALA A 820 14.13 3.27 -3.46
N LEU A 821 12.94 3.86 -3.63
CA LEU A 821 12.76 5.22 -4.13
C LEU A 821 12.24 6.23 -3.08
N GLN A 822 11.79 5.79 -1.91
CA GLN A 822 11.23 6.66 -0.86
C GLN A 822 12.19 7.74 -0.34
N ASP A 823 13.50 7.54 -0.52
CA ASP A 823 14.56 8.44 -0.04
C ASP A 823 14.90 9.55 -1.05
N LEU A 824 14.27 9.55 -2.23
CA LEU A 824 14.49 10.55 -3.28
C LEU A 824 13.65 11.80 -3.04
N GLU A 825 14.27 12.96 -3.17
CA GLU A 825 13.62 14.26 -3.03
C GLU A 825 14.09 15.23 -4.11
N VAL A 826 13.18 16.10 -4.57
CA VAL A 826 13.51 17.22 -5.46
C VAL A 826 13.98 18.39 -4.60
N LYS A 827 15.22 18.84 -4.84
CA LYS A 827 15.80 19.99 -4.16
C LYS A 827 15.38 21.29 -4.82
N TYR A 828 15.59 22.41 -4.11
CA TYR A 828 15.24 23.75 -4.59
C TYR A 828 15.91 24.14 -5.92
N ASP A 829 17.02 23.51 -6.27
CA ASP A 829 17.73 23.70 -7.54
C ASP A 829 17.18 22.83 -8.69
N GLY A 830 16.10 22.08 -8.46
CA GLY A 830 15.47 21.19 -9.45
C GLY A 830 16.14 19.82 -9.59
N THR A 831 17.22 19.55 -8.84
CA THR A 831 17.91 18.26 -8.87
C THR A 831 17.18 17.22 -8.01
N VAL A 832 17.20 15.96 -8.44
CA VAL A 832 16.73 14.82 -7.64
C VAL A 832 17.91 14.21 -6.91
N ARG A 833 17.87 14.22 -5.58
CA ARG A 833 18.96 13.69 -4.74
C ARG A 833 18.46 12.64 -3.76
N GLU A 834 19.34 11.69 -3.46
CA GLU A 834 19.18 10.75 -2.34
C GLU A 834 19.55 11.44 -1.01
N THR A 835 19.16 10.86 0.14
CA THR A 835 19.52 11.34 1.48
C THR A 835 21.02 11.51 1.75
N ARG A 836 21.89 10.78 1.02
CA ARG A 836 23.36 10.93 1.09
C ARG A 836 23.91 12.12 0.30
N GLY A 837 23.06 12.83 -0.44
CA GLY A 837 23.44 13.95 -1.30
C GLY A 837 23.93 13.55 -2.69
N LEU A 838 23.86 12.26 -3.04
CA LEU A 838 24.13 11.78 -4.39
C LEU A 838 23.05 12.30 -5.36
N ILE A 839 23.47 12.94 -6.45
CA ILE A 839 22.57 13.40 -7.51
C ILE A 839 22.17 12.19 -8.36
N VAL A 840 20.87 11.95 -8.46
CA VAL A 840 20.29 10.89 -9.30
C VAL A 840 19.84 11.45 -10.64
N GLN A 841 19.22 12.64 -10.63
CA GLN A 841 18.87 13.39 -11.83
C GLN A 841 19.25 14.86 -11.66
N PHE A 842 19.82 15.45 -12.71
CA PHE A 842 20.18 16.88 -12.72
C PHE A 842 18.95 17.78 -12.84
N VAL A 843 17.93 17.33 -13.56
CA VAL A 843 16.63 17.99 -13.68
C VAL A 843 15.57 16.92 -13.47
N TYR A 844 14.61 17.18 -12.60
CA TYR A 844 13.49 16.26 -12.37
C TYR A 844 12.74 16.00 -13.69
N GLY A 845 12.63 14.74 -14.10
CA GLY A 845 11.82 14.36 -15.27
C GLY A 845 12.27 14.98 -16.60
N ASP A 846 13.55 15.37 -16.72
CA ASP A 846 14.16 16.09 -17.85
C ASP A 846 13.63 17.52 -18.09
N ASP A 847 12.36 17.80 -17.83
CA ASP A 847 11.70 19.10 -18.09
C ASP A 847 11.33 19.90 -16.82
N GLY A 848 11.45 19.29 -15.63
CA GLY A 848 11.10 19.91 -14.35
C GLY A 848 9.60 19.99 -14.07
N VAL A 849 8.73 19.34 -14.85
CA VAL A 849 7.28 19.45 -14.73
C VAL A 849 6.68 18.30 -13.94
N ASP A 850 5.88 18.61 -12.92
CA ASP A 850 5.09 17.64 -12.18
C ASP A 850 4.01 17.04 -13.11
N PRO A 851 3.95 15.71 -13.31
CA PRO A 851 2.94 15.07 -14.13
C PRO A 851 1.50 15.44 -13.76
N SER A 852 1.21 15.72 -12.48
CA SER A 852 -0.13 16.13 -12.03
C SER A 852 -0.55 17.52 -12.55
N LYS A 853 0.41 18.37 -12.90
CA LYS A 853 0.21 19.72 -13.45
C LYS A 853 0.37 19.77 -14.97
N SER A 854 0.87 18.69 -15.57
CA SER A 854 1.01 18.55 -17.02
C SER A 854 -0.35 18.40 -17.72
N ASP A 855 -0.38 18.58 -19.04
CA ASP A 855 -1.55 18.31 -19.85
C ASP A 855 -1.45 16.93 -20.50
N TYR A 856 -1.85 15.89 -19.77
CA TYR A 856 -1.72 14.49 -20.18
C TYR A 856 -0.28 14.11 -20.58
N GLY A 857 0.70 14.54 -19.77
CA GLY A 857 2.12 14.28 -19.98
C GLY A 857 2.84 15.30 -20.87
N LYS A 858 2.13 16.27 -21.45
CA LYS A 858 2.75 17.40 -22.16
C LYS A 858 3.06 18.51 -21.16
N SER A 859 4.32 18.95 -21.12
CA SER A 859 4.81 20.03 -20.24
C SER A 859 4.03 21.34 -20.49
N VAL A 860 3.87 21.70 -21.77
CA VAL A 860 3.05 22.84 -22.21
C VAL A 860 2.31 22.44 -23.49
N ASN A 861 0.99 22.50 -23.47
CA ASN A 861 0.18 22.24 -24.65
C ASN A 861 0.04 23.51 -25.51
N VAL A 862 1.03 23.75 -26.37
CA VAL A 862 1.09 24.94 -27.23
C VAL A 862 -0.14 25.07 -28.13
N ARG A 863 -0.60 23.97 -28.73
CA ARG A 863 -1.79 23.97 -29.60
C ARG A 863 -3.02 24.45 -28.85
N ARG A 864 -3.21 23.95 -27.62
CA ARG A 864 -4.30 24.36 -26.74
C ARG A 864 -4.20 25.84 -26.40
N ILE A 865 -3.01 26.35 -26.05
CA ILE A 865 -2.84 27.78 -25.75
C ILE A 865 -3.20 28.65 -26.96
N ILE A 866 -2.72 28.28 -28.15
CA ILE A 866 -3.02 29.03 -29.38
C ILE A 866 -4.52 29.02 -29.63
N GLN A 867 -5.16 27.86 -29.55
CA GLN A 867 -6.61 27.74 -29.71
C GLN A 867 -7.39 28.63 -28.72
N ASN A 868 -6.96 28.73 -27.46
CA ASN A 868 -7.62 29.60 -26.49
C ASN A 868 -7.49 31.08 -26.84
N VAL A 869 -6.35 31.49 -27.40
CA VAL A 869 -6.06 32.89 -27.72
C VAL A 869 -6.66 33.30 -29.06
N THR A 870 -6.61 32.43 -30.07
CA THR A 870 -7.04 32.74 -31.45
C THR A 870 -8.45 32.26 -31.74
N GLY A 871 -8.98 31.29 -31.00
CA GLY A 871 -10.22 30.58 -31.33
C GLY A 871 -10.11 29.63 -32.52
N GLU A 872 -8.92 29.49 -33.13
CA GLU A 872 -8.70 28.65 -34.30
C GLU A 872 -8.26 27.23 -33.88
N VAL A 873 -9.01 26.22 -34.33
CA VAL A 873 -8.65 24.82 -34.13
C VAL A 873 -7.55 24.44 -35.13
N MET A 874 -6.31 24.30 -34.67
CA MET A 874 -5.23 23.75 -35.50
C MET A 874 -5.39 22.24 -35.63
N GLU A 875 -5.79 21.77 -36.82
CA GLU A 875 -5.74 20.34 -37.17
C GLU A 875 -4.29 19.90 -37.41
N GLY A 876 -3.97 18.68 -36.96
CA GLY A 876 -2.73 18.00 -37.24
C GLY A 876 -2.85 16.53 -36.93
#